data_AF-A0A941X2R5-F1
#
_entry.id   AF-A0A941X2R5-F1
#
_cell.length_a   1.000
_cell.length_b   1.000
_cell.length_c   1.000
_cell.angle_alpha   90.00
_cell.angle_beta   90.00
_cell.angle_gamma   90.00
#
_symmetry.space_group_name_H-M   'P 1'
#
loop_
_entity.id
_entity.type
_entity.pdbx_description
1 polymer ?
#
loop_
_entity_poly.entity_id
_entity_poly.type
_entity_poly.pdbx_seq_one_letter_code
_entity_poly.pdbx_strand_id
1 'polypeptide(L)'
;MLNGRNREIIDFAGRVSDVSKRMGYSAGLLLLFLLSLTSLPVEAQSNIQPAQPAFNLRRIYVSPEGAGTFDGSSWANAAKGSDLQMILRSTDTWNAINSTLQIWIAAGTYVPTEPLLPGDEQSASFVLKGNQVVVYGGFRGQVFDDLGALVYEGENSLEEREYGNVYSGDRQEPWALKNQTILSGDLLRNDVVGTDNMFSSLDPTQNTTRTDNLHTVVTFDPSSVDVMLDGITIVGGSADGDGNSGRGGGVSLDGIGCGIQRCLFYFNFASKGGAVYMHKNSGSDSQPCFVYNSVLVSNSAFRRDGFGYGGGIYSEAGVVFDNVVYNNNGGGICVYDETSIVNNTIVNNQLYGIGRPADTDVAGSSISVSNSVIWSINPLNHAGLKGFDALVDRVSNCAIVDWDETKGSNNISLLPYNDHTGSVPNFINPTTQIGAILEPVYADLGVSFLLRQNSVLLSKAEGSWMTTLNTYYGTDVSYDIAGKPRIVSKTLDIGAYQYQPVSGRNILYVRQLSPDEPPLADGEVRDGSTWRLAVQDVQMAIDQLYARNVVGEVWVAGGTYYPTATFTDELGVKGKTERHRSFIMRSGISVYGGFRGQTGDEGINNSTTRPRDPDHLAVQWAFANRTIFSGDVDRNDDSQKGWRWNAGEKKWEQYYGRNSYHVVWFASEGFNERTTKYEAVTAKPLPVETTLDGVVVTGGCADYGERGESTRMGGGIYLTENGVVSNCIEIG
;
A
#
# COMPACT_ATOMS: atom_id res chain seq x y z
N MET A 1 37.54 24.58 68.28
CA MET A 1 37.24 23.13 68.28
C MET A 1 35.97 22.92 67.44
N LEU A 2 35.89 22.95 66.11
CA LEU A 2 36.76 22.55 65.00
C LEU A 2 37.39 21.16 65.23
N ASN A 3 36.92 20.19 64.42
CA ASN A 3 37.35 18.79 64.27
C ASN A 3 36.61 17.68 65.07
N GLY A 4 35.27 17.71 65.12
CA GLY A 4 34.48 16.57 65.60
C GLY A 4 33.26 16.17 64.76
N ARG A 5 32.62 17.10 64.04
CA ARG A 5 31.33 16.84 63.35
C ARG A 5 31.40 16.57 61.84
N ASN A 6 32.58 16.66 61.21
CA ASN A 6 32.73 16.44 59.77
C ASN A 6 33.18 15.02 59.38
N ARG A 7 33.48 14.13 60.35
CA ARG A 7 33.86 12.72 60.06
C ARG A 7 32.70 11.73 60.07
N GLU A 8 31.58 12.03 60.71
CA GLU A 8 30.42 11.11 60.75
C GLU A 8 29.46 11.28 59.56
N ILE A 9 29.40 12.46 58.93
CA ILE A 9 28.52 12.72 57.78
C ILE A 9 29.10 12.13 56.48
N ILE A 10 30.43 12.06 56.36
CA ILE A 10 31.10 11.51 55.17
C ILE A 10 31.02 9.97 55.15
N ASP A 11 31.00 9.31 56.31
CA ASP A 11 30.93 7.83 56.41
C ASP A 11 29.51 7.28 56.20
N PHE A 12 28.47 8.08 56.51
CA PHE A 12 27.08 7.74 56.20
C PHE A 12 26.76 7.87 54.69
N ALA A 13 27.26 8.92 54.04
CA ALA A 13 27.07 9.12 52.60
C ALA A 13 27.80 8.06 51.74
N GLY A 14 28.97 7.58 52.18
CA GLY A 14 29.68 6.48 51.53
C GLY A 14 28.93 5.14 51.59
N ARG A 15 28.30 4.82 52.72
CA ARG A 15 27.56 3.56 52.91
C ARG A 15 26.20 3.53 52.21
N VAL A 16 25.53 4.67 52.04
CA VAL A 16 24.26 4.76 51.28
C VAL A 16 24.49 4.69 49.77
N SER A 17 25.65 5.17 49.29
CA SER A 17 26.04 5.08 47.86
C SER A 17 26.35 3.64 47.41
N ASP A 18 26.99 2.82 48.26
CA ASP A 18 27.32 1.43 47.90
C ASP A 18 26.14 0.45 48.01
N VAL A 19 25.17 0.72 48.90
CA VAL A 19 23.91 -0.06 48.97
C VAL A 19 23.01 0.27 47.77
N SER A 20 22.97 1.53 47.33
CA SER A 20 22.17 1.94 46.16
C SER A 20 22.75 1.41 44.85
N LYS A 21 24.09 1.26 44.74
CA LYS A 21 24.76 0.64 43.59
C LYS A 21 24.58 -0.88 43.51
N ARG A 22 24.36 -1.58 44.64
CA ARG A 22 24.09 -3.04 44.64
C ARG A 22 22.61 -3.40 44.47
N MET A 23 21.68 -2.52 44.85
CA MET A 23 20.23 -2.77 44.68
C MET A 23 19.71 -2.43 43.27
N GLY A 24 20.39 -1.56 42.52
CA GLY A 24 20.00 -1.19 41.14
C GLY A 24 20.19 -2.28 40.08
N TYR A 25 21.07 -3.26 40.31
CA TYR A 25 21.35 -4.32 39.33
C TYR A 25 20.50 -5.59 39.53
N SER A 26 19.94 -5.81 40.72
CA SER A 26 19.14 -7.01 41.02
C SER A 26 17.63 -6.81 40.81
N ALA A 27 17.12 -5.57 40.89
CA ALA A 27 15.72 -5.26 40.61
C ALA A 27 15.43 -5.28 39.09
N GLY A 28 16.39 -4.88 38.26
CA GLY A 28 16.25 -4.90 36.80
C GLY A 28 16.20 -6.32 36.21
N LEU A 29 17.02 -7.25 36.72
CA LEU A 29 16.99 -8.64 36.26
C LEU A 29 15.76 -9.41 36.73
N LEU A 30 15.22 -9.12 37.92
CA LEU A 30 14.01 -9.81 38.40
C LEU A 30 12.74 -9.33 37.66
N LEU A 31 12.68 -8.04 37.26
CA LEU A 31 11.58 -7.52 36.45
C LEU A 31 11.60 -8.09 35.02
N LEU A 32 12.80 -8.25 34.44
CA LEU A 32 12.99 -8.91 33.13
C LEU A 32 12.70 -10.42 33.16
N PHE A 33 12.87 -11.08 34.31
CA PHE A 33 12.57 -12.51 34.48
C PHE A 33 11.10 -12.80 34.83
N LEU A 34 10.39 -11.85 35.48
CA LEU A 34 8.96 -11.98 35.77
C LEU A 34 8.07 -11.59 34.58
N LEU A 35 8.58 -10.78 33.64
CA LEU A 35 7.89 -10.47 32.37
C LEU A 35 8.03 -11.56 31.29
N SER A 36 8.86 -12.59 31.49
CA SER A 36 9.03 -13.69 30.51
C SER A 36 8.15 -14.92 30.77
N LEU A 37 7.35 -14.94 31.85
CA LEU A 37 6.63 -16.14 32.30
C LEU A 37 5.10 -16.02 32.38
N THR A 38 4.48 -14.95 31.87
CA THR A 38 3.02 -14.90 31.69
C THR A 38 2.63 -14.34 30.33
N SER A 39 2.65 -15.21 29.32
CA SER A 39 1.97 -14.98 28.06
C SER A 39 0.47 -15.20 28.23
N LEU A 40 -0.29 -14.12 28.36
CA LEU A 40 -1.70 -14.07 27.97
C LEU A 40 -1.85 -12.88 27.01
N PRO A 41 -2.50 -13.05 25.86
CA PRO A 41 -2.72 -11.94 24.93
C PRO A 41 -3.80 -11.05 25.55
N VAL A 42 -3.37 -9.95 26.16
CA VAL A 42 -4.23 -8.78 26.30
C VAL A 42 -4.03 -8.00 25.02
N GLU A 43 -5.04 -7.99 24.15
CA GLU A 43 -5.17 -6.99 23.10
C GLU A 43 -5.33 -5.64 23.79
N ALA A 44 -4.20 -5.02 24.12
CA ALA A 44 -4.15 -3.64 24.54
C ALA A 44 -4.41 -2.81 23.29
N GLN A 45 -5.69 -2.46 23.11
CA GLN A 45 -6.09 -1.33 22.29
C GLN A 45 -5.47 -0.08 22.94
N SER A 46 -4.21 0.19 22.65
CA SER A 46 -3.54 1.38 23.14
C SER A 46 -4.03 2.56 22.31
N ASN A 47 -5.08 3.21 22.79
CA ASN A 47 -5.38 4.60 22.43
C ASN A 47 -4.22 5.47 22.90
N ILE A 48 -3.20 5.60 22.07
CA ILE A 48 -2.16 6.61 22.23
C ILE A 48 -2.69 7.85 21.52
N GLN A 49 -3.41 8.69 22.27
CA GLN A 49 -3.57 10.08 21.86
C GLN A 49 -2.17 10.71 21.78
N PRO A 50 -1.85 11.48 20.72
CA PRO A 50 -0.60 12.22 20.69
C PRO A 50 -0.52 13.10 21.94
N ALA A 51 0.58 12.95 22.66
CA ALA A 51 0.76 13.52 23.98
C ALA A 51 0.96 15.04 23.90
N GLN A 52 -0.13 15.81 23.97
CA GLN A 52 -0.29 16.97 24.86
C GLN A 52 -1.79 17.23 25.08
N PRO A 53 -2.32 17.21 26.32
CA PRO A 53 -3.66 17.72 26.57
C PRO A 53 -3.62 19.24 26.43
N ALA A 54 -4.05 19.77 25.28
CA ALA A 54 -4.34 21.19 25.15
C ALA A 54 -5.46 21.53 26.15
N PHE A 55 -5.18 22.43 27.09
CA PHE A 55 -6.16 22.83 28.11
C PHE A 55 -7.36 23.60 27.54
N ASN A 56 -7.38 23.91 26.23
CA ASN A 56 -8.54 24.41 25.49
C ASN A 56 -8.47 23.99 24.01
N LEU A 57 -9.36 23.08 23.58
CA LEU A 57 -9.57 22.74 22.17
C LEU A 57 -10.66 23.62 21.59
N ARG A 58 -10.37 24.38 20.53
CA ARG A 58 -11.38 25.10 19.76
C ARG A 58 -11.58 24.41 18.42
N ARG A 59 -12.83 24.21 18.01
CA ARG A 59 -13.17 23.60 16.73
C ARG A 59 -14.06 24.52 15.91
N ILE A 60 -13.77 24.59 14.61
CA ILE A 60 -14.55 25.29 13.60
C ILE A 60 -15.02 24.26 12.57
N TYR A 61 -16.30 24.26 12.24
CA TYR A 61 -16.90 23.35 11.27
C TYR A 61 -17.26 24.12 9.99
N VAL A 62 -16.89 23.57 8.83
CA VAL A 62 -17.11 24.18 7.52
C VAL A 62 -17.79 23.17 6.61
N SER A 63 -18.82 23.60 5.89
CA SER A 63 -19.50 22.81 4.87
C SER A 63 -19.67 23.62 3.58
N PRO A 64 -19.90 23.01 2.41
CA PRO A 64 -19.94 23.75 1.15
C PRO A 64 -20.92 24.92 1.17
N GLU A 65 -22.14 24.68 1.63
CA GLU A 65 -23.22 25.68 1.68
C GLU A 65 -23.37 26.38 3.05
N GLY A 66 -22.67 25.88 4.08
CA GLY A 66 -22.88 26.28 5.47
C GLY A 66 -24.20 25.77 6.06
N ALA A 67 -24.40 26.01 7.37
CA ALA A 67 -25.64 25.67 8.07
C ALA A 67 -25.96 26.67 9.19
N GLY A 68 -27.24 26.78 9.55
CA GLY A 68 -27.70 27.52 10.73
C GLY A 68 -27.23 28.98 10.76
N THR A 69 -26.52 29.35 11.82
CA THR A 69 -25.99 30.71 12.04
C THR A 69 -24.72 31.04 11.23
N PHE A 70 -24.12 30.05 10.56
CA PHE A 70 -22.85 30.17 9.83
C PHE A 70 -21.64 30.59 10.67
N ASP A 71 -21.68 30.37 11.99
CA ASP A 71 -20.59 30.75 12.90
C ASP A 71 -19.51 29.66 13.07
N GLY A 72 -19.71 28.48 12.49
CA GLY A 72 -18.80 27.34 12.55
C GLY A 72 -18.73 26.68 13.92
N SER A 73 -19.66 26.94 14.84
CA SER A 73 -19.65 26.37 16.20
C SER A 73 -19.99 24.87 16.26
N SER A 74 -20.67 24.34 15.26
CA SER A 74 -21.09 22.94 15.13
C SER A 74 -21.41 22.63 13.67
N TRP A 75 -21.62 21.36 13.32
CA TRP A 75 -22.15 20.99 12.01
C TRP A 75 -23.51 21.65 11.71
N ALA A 76 -24.38 21.82 12.71
CA ALA A 76 -25.68 22.50 12.57
C ALA A 76 -25.56 24.02 12.33
N ASN A 77 -24.41 24.62 12.67
CA ASN A 77 -24.10 26.03 12.48
C ASN A 77 -22.84 26.22 11.61
N ALA A 78 -22.55 25.27 10.71
CA ALA A 78 -21.31 25.24 9.96
C ALA A 78 -21.09 26.52 9.16
N ALA A 79 -19.86 27.03 9.16
CA ALA A 79 -19.48 28.14 8.31
C ALA A 79 -19.57 27.73 6.83
N LYS A 80 -19.75 28.72 5.94
CA LYS A 80 -19.86 28.49 4.50
C LYS A 80 -18.50 28.16 3.92
N GLY A 81 -18.49 27.32 2.88
CA GLY A 81 -17.28 26.99 2.14
C GLY A 81 -16.64 28.22 1.48
N SER A 82 -17.45 29.21 1.10
CA SER A 82 -16.98 30.52 0.59
C SER A 82 -16.11 31.27 1.60
N ASP A 83 -16.32 31.03 2.89
CA ASP A 83 -15.63 31.74 3.97
C ASP A 83 -14.35 31.00 4.40
N LEU A 84 -14.14 29.76 3.94
CA LEU A 84 -13.00 28.91 4.32
C LEU A 84 -11.65 29.62 4.12
N GLN A 85 -11.51 30.33 3.00
CA GLN A 85 -10.29 31.09 2.70
C GLN A 85 -9.98 32.15 3.76
N MET A 86 -11.00 32.90 4.19
CA MET A 86 -10.86 33.93 5.22
C MET A 86 -10.65 33.31 6.61
N ILE A 87 -11.35 32.21 6.90
CA ILE A 87 -11.21 31.43 8.14
C ILE A 87 -9.76 31.00 8.33
N LEU A 88 -9.15 30.38 7.30
CA LEU A 88 -7.77 29.90 7.34
C LEU A 88 -6.74 31.03 7.48
N ARG A 89 -6.99 32.17 6.84
CA ARG A 89 -6.11 33.36 6.92
C ARG A 89 -6.13 34.06 8.28
N SER A 90 -7.18 33.87 9.09
CA SER A 90 -7.42 34.63 10.33
C SER A 90 -7.14 33.85 11.61
N THR A 91 -6.68 32.60 11.49
CA THR A 91 -6.44 31.67 12.61
C THR A 91 -5.43 32.17 13.64
N ASP A 92 -4.44 32.96 13.22
CA ASP A 92 -3.43 33.60 14.09
C ASP A 92 -4.05 34.58 15.09
N THR A 93 -5.18 35.19 14.76
CA THR A 93 -5.93 36.07 15.67
C THR A 93 -6.84 35.31 16.65
N TRP A 94 -7.15 34.05 16.36
CA TRP A 94 -8.09 33.25 17.13
C TRP A 94 -7.42 32.32 18.12
N ASN A 95 -6.16 31.98 17.87
CA ASN A 95 -5.42 31.07 18.71
C ASN A 95 -4.62 31.82 19.78
N ALA A 96 -5.02 31.66 21.05
CA ALA A 96 -4.18 32.07 22.16
C ALA A 96 -2.98 31.11 22.29
N ILE A 97 -1.88 31.57 22.89
CA ILE A 97 -0.58 30.86 22.94
C ILE A 97 -0.63 29.42 23.54
N ASN A 98 -1.75 28.98 24.09
CA ASN A 98 -1.93 27.65 24.71
C ASN A 98 -3.20 26.90 24.26
N SER A 99 -3.75 27.17 23.08
CA SER A 99 -4.89 26.41 22.53
C SER A 99 -4.51 25.72 21.20
N THR A 100 -5.15 24.58 20.92
CA THR A 100 -5.12 23.96 19.60
C THR A 100 -6.39 24.35 18.86
N LEU A 101 -6.25 24.83 17.63
CA LEU A 101 -7.39 25.14 16.76
C LEU A 101 -7.57 24.02 15.74
N GLN A 102 -8.75 23.41 15.72
CA GLN A 102 -9.13 22.43 14.71
C GLN A 102 -10.14 23.04 13.74
N ILE A 103 -9.93 22.82 12.44
CA ILE A 103 -10.88 23.19 11.40
C ILE A 103 -11.32 21.89 10.72
N TRP A 104 -12.60 21.56 10.80
CA TRP A 104 -13.19 20.34 10.26
C TRP A 104 -14.02 20.70 9.04
N ILE A 105 -13.66 20.12 7.90
CA ILE A 105 -14.24 20.47 6.60
C ILE A 105 -15.01 19.27 6.06
N ALA A 106 -16.30 19.46 5.80
CA ALA A 106 -17.14 18.44 5.20
C ALA A 106 -16.76 18.20 3.73
N ALA A 107 -17.20 17.07 3.19
CA ALA A 107 -17.00 16.68 1.81
C ALA A 107 -17.54 17.74 0.84
N GLY A 108 -16.82 17.91 -0.27
CA GLY A 108 -17.12 18.90 -1.28
C GLY A 108 -15.86 19.54 -1.85
N THR A 109 -16.06 20.35 -2.89
CA THR A 109 -14.98 21.07 -3.58
C THR A 109 -15.01 22.53 -3.19
N TYR A 110 -13.90 23.01 -2.64
CA TYR A 110 -13.70 24.38 -2.17
C TYR A 110 -12.67 25.06 -3.06
N VAL A 111 -12.99 26.28 -3.51
CA VAL A 111 -12.14 27.09 -4.39
C VAL A 111 -11.99 28.46 -3.74
N PRO A 112 -10.76 28.93 -3.47
CA PRO A 112 -10.52 30.26 -2.95
C PRO A 112 -10.68 31.29 -4.09
N THR A 113 -11.25 32.45 -3.77
CA THR A 113 -11.61 33.46 -4.79
C THR A 113 -11.06 34.84 -4.49
N GLU A 114 -10.46 35.07 -3.32
CA GLU A 114 -9.86 36.35 -2.96
C GLU A 114 -8.35 36.38 -3.30
N PRO A 115 -7.91 37.21 -4.27
CA PRO A 115 -6.51 37.32 -4.67
C PRO A 115 -5.61 37.79 -3.52
N LEU A 116 -4.40 37.25 -3.45
CA LEU A 116 -3.35 37.75 -2.55
C LEU A 116 -2.65 38.99 -3.09
N LEU A 117 -2.54 39.08 -4.41
CA LEU A 117 -1.87 40.16 -5.13
C LEU A 117 -2.91 40.93 -5.96
N PRO A 118 -3.01 42.27 -5.80
CA PRO A 118 -3.95 43.07 -6.58
C PRO A 118 -3.71 42.93 -8.09
N GLY A 119 -4.74 42.50 -8.82
CA GLY A 119 -4.71 42.35 -10.28
C GLY A 119 -4.21 40.99 -10.78
N ASP A 120 -3.94 40.04 -9.88
CA ASP A 120 -3.55 38.67 -10.21
C ASP A 120 -4.53 37.69 -9.55
N GLU A 121 -5.62 37.35 -10.24
CA GLU A 121 -6.67 36.47 -9.70
C GLU A 121 -6.14 35.07 -9.33
N GLN A 122 -5.13 34.59 -10.07
CA GLN A 122 -4.49 33.30 -9.84
C GLN A 122 -3.65 33.28 -8.55
N SER A 123 -3.41 34.44 -7.93
CA SER A 123 -2.76 34.52 -6.62
C SER A 123 -3.69 34.16 -5.44
N ALA A 124 -4.98 33.92 -5.67
CA ALA A 124 -5.84 33.38 -4.62
C ALA A 124 -5.30 32.01 -4.13
N SER A 125 -5.48 31.73 -2.84
CA SER A 125 -4.93 30.53 -2.18
C SER A 125 -5.56 30.37 -0.80
N PHE A 126 -5.70 29.11 -0.36
CA PHE A 126 -5.95 28.78 1.03
C PHE A 126 -4.67 28.95 1.84
N VAL A 127 -4.53 30.11 2.48
CA VAL A 127 -3.33 30.41 3.29
C VAL A 127 -3.54 29.88 4.70
N LEU A 128 -2.74 28.88 5.07
CA LEU A 128 -2.65 28.32 6.40
C LEU A 128 -1.68 29.14 7.22
N LYS A 129 -2.17 29.73 8.31
CA LYS A 129 -1.37 30.57 9.21
C LYS A 129 -1.59 30.17 10.66
N GLY A 130 -0.66 30.51 11.54
CA GLY A 130 -0.85 30.46 12.99
C GLY A 130 0.04 29.45 13.70
N ASN A 131 -0.28 29.18 14.96
CA ASN A 131 0.45 28.25 15.82
C ASN A 131 -0.47 27.09 16.18
N GLN A 132 -0.06 25.82 16.07
CA GLN A 132 -0.86 24.64 16.47
C GLN A 132 -2.28 24.61 15.86
N VAL A 133 -2.37 24.85 14.55
CA VAL A 133 -3.63 24.77 13.79
C VAL A 133 -3.66 23.45 13.01
N VAL A 134 -4.75 22.70 13.12
CA VAL A 134 -4.93 21.48 12.32
C VAL A 134 -6.20 21.56 11.48
N VAL A 135 -6.04 21.33 10.19
CA VAL A 135 -7.13 21.34 9.22
C VAL A 135 -7.39 19.92 8.74
N TYR A 136 -8.58 19.42 9.04
CA TYR A 136 -9.02 18.07 8.76
C TYR A 136 -10.10 18.06 7.67
N GLY A 137 -9.88 17.25 6.63
CA GLY A 137 -10.89 16.85 5.66
C GLY A 137 -11.41 15.44 5.93
N GLY A 138 -12.35 14.98 5.09
CA GLY A 138 -12.86 13.62 5.15
C GLY A 138 -14.15 13.43 5.93
N PHE A 139 -14.82 14.53 6.32
CA PHE A 139 -16.08 14.46 7.06
C PHE A 139 -17.27 14.46 6.13
N ARG A 140 -18.33 13.78 6.52
CA ARG A 140 -19.64 13.80 5.85
C ARG A 140 -20.38 15.10 6.13
N GLY A 141 -20.28 15.62 7.37
CA GLY A 141 -21.11 16.74 7.83
C GLY A 141 -22.58 16.34 7.97
N GLN A 142 -23.49 17.33 8.02
CA GLN A 142 -24.92 17.03 8.11
C GLN A 142 -25.46 16.39 6.83
N VAL A 143 -26.32 15.38 6.96
CA VAL A 143 -27.03 14.80 5.82
C VAL A 143 -28.53 14.88 6.00
N PHE A 144 -29.21 15.30 4.94
CA PHE A 144 -30.65 15.42 4.85
C PHE A 144 -31.20 14.43 3.82
N ASP A 145 -32.43 13.96 4.00
CA ASP A 145 -33.14 13.19 2.99
C ASP A 145 -33.72 14.08 1.88
N ASP A 146 -34.35 13.46 0.87
CA ASP A 146 -34.98 14.18 -0.26
C ASP A 146 -36.13 15.10 0.17
N LEU A 147 -36.64 14.96 1.41
CA LEU A 147 -37.69 15.79 1.99
C LEU A 147 -37.11 16.91 2.88
N GLY A 148 -35.79 17.01 2.98
CA GLY A 148 -35.08 18.00 3.80
C GLY A 148 -35.07 17.69 5.29
N ALA A 149 -35.42 16.46 5.71
CA ALA A 149 -35.30 16.04 7.10
C ALA A 149 -33.87 15.58 7.40
N LEU A 150 -33.34 15.99 8.56
CA LEU A 150 -32.00 15.61 9.00
C LEU A 150 -31.94 14.10 9.30
N VAL A 151 -31.03 13.38 8.63
CA VAL A 151 -30.81 11.93 8.77
C VAL A 151 -29.50 11.65 9.52
N TYR A 152 -28.55 12.58 9.50
CA TYR A 152 -27.27 12.47 10.19
C TYR A 152 -26.79 13.84 10.67
N GLU A 153 -26.44 13.95 11.96
CA GLU A 153 -26.08 15.23 12.59
C GLU A 153 -24.64 15.70 12.31
N GLY A 154 -23.82 14.84 11.71
CA GLY A 154 -22.38 15.06 11.49
C GLY A 154 -21.50 14.38 12.55
N GLU A 155 -20.22 14.27 12.23
CA GLU A 155 -19.23 13.58 13.06
C GLU A 155 -18.85 14.36 14.32
N ASN A 156 -18.64 13.66 15.44
CA ASN A 156 -18.17 14.27 16.70
C ASN A 156 -16.70 13.99 17.04
N SER A 157 -16.10 12.99 16.38
CA SER A 157 -14.72 12.54 16.59
C SER A 157 -13.99 12.27 15.26
N LEU A 158 -12.66 12.15 15.30
CA LEU A 158 -11.86 11.86 14.09
C LEU A 158 -12.02 10.42 13.61
N GLU A 159 -12.38 9.52 14.53
CA GLU A 159 -12.58 8.09 14.31
C GLU A 159 -13.91 7.79 13.58
N GLU A 160 -14.84 8.75 13.56
CA GLU A 160 -16.09 8.64 12.81
C GLU A 160 -15.91 8.90 11.30
N ARG A 161 -14.74 9.36 10.85
CA ARG A 161 -14.44 9.51 9.42
C ARG A 161 -14.45 8.14 8.73
N GLU A 162 -15.28 8.01 7.70
CA GLU A 162 -15.39 6.79 6.92
C GLU A 162 -14.27 6.71 5.87
N TYR A 163 -13.60 5.57 5.76
CA TYR A 163 -12.67 5.25 4.68
C TYR A 163 -13.43 4.70 3.47
N GLY A 164 -12.97 5.02 2.26
CA GLY A 164 -13.49 4.45 1.03
C GLY A 164 -13.21 2.94 0.98
N ASN A 165 -14.14 2.18 0.39
CA ASN A 165 -13.93 0.74 0.19
C ASN A 165 -12.85 0.53 -0.88
N VAL A 166 -11.61 0.31 -0.48
CA VAL A 166 -10.55 -0.22 -1.34
C VAL A 166 -10.40 -1.71 -0.99
N TYR A 167 -11.23 -2.56 -1.61
CA TYR A 167 -11.26 -4.03 -1.50
C TYR A 167 -11.64 -4.75 -0.19
N SER A 168 -12.13 -5.98 -0.41
CA SER A 168 -12.24 -7.12 0.50
C SER A 168 -10.87 -7.59 1.01
N GLY A 169 -10.70 -7.61 2.33
CA GLY A 169 -9.49 -8.13 3.00
C GLY A 169 -8.84 -7.17 4.00
N ASP A 170 -9.65 -6.41 4.76
CA ASP A 170 -9.20 -5.45 5.79
C ASP A 170 -8.29 -4.30 5.28
N ARG A 171 -8.19 -4.01 3.98
CA ARG A 171 -7.38 -2.89 3.46
C ARG A 171 -8.08 -1.56 3.75
N GLN A 172 -7.51 -0.75 4.65
CA GLN A 172 -7.98 0.60 4.96
C GLN A 172 -6.85 1.58 4.67
N GLU A 173 -6.88 2.21 3.49
CA GLU A 173 -5.88 3.22 3.15
C GLU A 173 -6.25 4.55 3.82
N PRO A 174 -5.49 5.03 4.84
CA PRO A 174 -5.94 6.14 5.67
C PRO A 174 -6.04 7.49 4.93
N TRP A 175 -5.46 7.60 3.74
CA TRP A 175 -5.58 8.74 2.83
C TRP A 175 -6.83 8.68 1.93
N ALA A 176 -7.42 7.49 1.74
CA ALA A 176 -8.58 7.28 0.88
C ALA A 176 -9.89 7.44 1.67
N LEU A 177 -10.17 8.66 2.14
CA LEU A 177 -11.41 8.96 2.86
C LEU A 177 -12.61 8.92 1.90
N LYS A 178 -13.72 8.32 2.35
CA LYS A 178 -14.94 8.17 1.54
C LYS A 178 -15.60 9.52 1.25
N ASN A 179 -15.63 10.40 2.25
CA ASN A 179 -16.25 11.72 2.17
C ASN A 179 -15.20 12.75 1.78
N GLN A 180 -14.83 12.82 0.50
CA GLN A 180 -13.68 13.61 0.06
C GLN A 180 -13.86 15.12 0.22
N THR A 181 -12.90 15.75 0.91
CA THR A 181 -12.73 17.20 0.94
C THR A 181 -11.68 17.58 -0.09
N ILE A 182 -12.08 18.34 -1.11
CA ILE A 182 -11.23 18.73 -2.22
C ILE A 182 -10.97 20.23 -2.13
N LEU A 183 -9.70 20.62 -1.98
CA LEU A 183 -9.26 21.99 -2.22
C LEU A 183 -8.77 22.07 -3.66
N SER A 184 -9.43 22.89 -4.47
CA SER A 184 -9.18 22.97 -5.91
C SER A 184 -8.66 24.35 -6.31
N GLY A 185 -7.66 24.35 -7.19
CA GLY A 185 -7.16 25.54 -7.88
C GLY A 185 -7.88 25.88 -9.18
N ASP A 186 -8.83 25.05 -9.62
CA ASP A 186 -9.66 25.33 -10.80
C ASP A 186 -10.72 26.40 -10.46
N LEU A 187 -10.46 27.65 -10.88
CA LEU A 187 -11.25 28.82 -10.50
C LEU A 187 -12.60 28.84 -11.22
N LEU A 188 -12.61 28.53 -12.51
CA LEU A 188 -13.81 28.53 -13.36
C LEU A 188 -14.51 27.17 -13.47
N ARG A 189 -13.95 26.11 -12.87
CA ARG A 189 -14.48 24.73 -12.87
C ARG A 189 -14.62 24.17 -14.29
N ASN A 190 -13.64 24.46 -15.12
CA ASN A 190 -13.63 24.28 -16.56
C ASN A 190 -12.49 23.36 -17.02
N ASP A 191 -11.65 22.85 -16.11
CA ASP A 191 -10.52 22.00 -16.45
C ASP A 191 -10.97 20.72 -17.18
N VAL A 192 -10.39 20.48 -18.35
CA VAL A 192 -10.57 19.23 -19.09
C VAL A 192 -9.21 18.59 -19.30
N VAL A 193 -8.96 17.47 -18.62
CA VAL A 193 -7.71 16.70 -18.75
C VAL A 193 -7.62 15.97 -20.10
N GLY A 194 -8.76 15.76 -20.77
CA GLY A 194 -8.83 15.08 -22.07
C GLY A 194 -8.64 13.56 -21.95
N THR A 195 -8.58 12.88 -23.11
CA THR A 195 -8.33 11.42 -23.17
C THR A 195 -6.85 11.08 -23.33
N ASP A 196 -6.01 12.07 -23.59
CA ASP A 196 -4.58 11.89 -23.73
C ASP A 196 -3.94 11.98 -22.33
N ASN A 197 -3.46 10.85 -21.81
CA ASN A 197 -2.84 10.76 -20.47
C ASN A 197 -1.41 11.33 -20.45
N MET A 198 -1.16 12.39 -21.22
CA MET A 198 0.16 12.98 -21.42
C MET A 198 0.34 14.24 -20.57
N PHE A 199 1.60 14.64 -20.41
CA PHE A 199 1.99 15.87 -19.74
C PHE A 199 1.25 17.13 -20.25
N SER A 200 0.99 17.22 -21.56
CA SER A 200 0.31 18.35 -22.21
C SER A 200 -1.05 18.69 -21.60
N SER A 201 -1.69 17.70 -20.96
CA SER A 201 -2.98 17.85 -20.32
C SER A 201 -2.93 18.73 -19.07
N LEU A 202 -1.77 18.87 -18.42
CA LEU A 202 -1.58 19.70 -17.24
C LEU A 202 -0.83 21.02 -17.52
N ASP A 203 -0.16 21.14 -18.66
CA ASP A 203 0.59 22.34 -19.05
C ASP A 203 -0.37 23.46 -19.50
N PRO A 204 -0.50 24.58 -18.78
CA PRO A 204 -1.41 25.66 -19.13
C PRO A 204 -1.06 26.33 -20.48
N THR A 205 0.17 26.17 -20.97
CA THR A 205 0.57 26.68 -22.30
C THR A 205 0.02 25.84 -23.45
N GLN A 206 -0.43 24.61 -23.16
CA GLN A 206 -0.98 23.67 -24.14
C GLN A 206 -2.46 23.36 -23.87
N ASN A 207 -2.87 23.35 -22.61
CA ASN A 207 -4.25 23.20 -22.17
C ASN A 207 -4.79 24.52 -21.64
N THR A 208 -5.43 25.29 -22.53
CA THR A 208 -5.98 26.60 -22.20
C THR A 208 -7.08 26.58 -21.14
N THR A 209 -7.70 25.41 -20.87
CA THR A 209 -8.73 25.31 -19.82
C THR A 209 -8.17 25.54 -18.42
N ARG A 210 -6.85 25.39 -18.24
CA ARG A 210 -6.14 25.56 -16.97
C ARG A 210 -5.57 26.95 -16.74
N THR A 211 -5.79 27.88 -17.67
CA THR A 211 -5.15 29.21 -17.63
C THR A 211 -5.72 30.14 -16.57
N ASP A 212 -6.89 29.82 -16.02
CA ASP A 212 -7.47 30.52 -14.87
C ASP A 212 -7.10 29.89 -13.52
N ASN A 213 -6.39 28.76 -13.54
CA ASN A 213 -6.05 28.04 -12.32
C ASN A 213 -5.14 28.85 -11.41
N LEU A 214 -5.30 28.64 -10.11
CA LEU A 214 -4.45 29.26 -9.09
C LEU A 214 -2.99 28.84 -9.27
N HIS A 215 -2.06 29.75 -8.98
CA HIS A 215 -0.63 29.41 -8.92
C HIS A 215 -0.40 28.29 -7.89
N THR A 216 -0.90 28.50 -6.68
CA THR A 216 -0.77 27.55 -5.57
C THR A 216 -2.11 27.39 -4.87
N VAL A 217 -2.62 26.16 -4.73
CA VAL A 217 -3.91 25.92 -4.07
C VAL A 217 -3.85 26.23 -2.57
N VAL A 218 -2.78 25.77 -1.91
CA VAL A 218 -2.60 25.87 -0.47
C VAL A 218 -1.22 26.43 -0.14
N THR A 219 -1.16 27.48 0.67
CA THR A 219 0.10 28.12 1.07
C THR A 219 0.24 28.09 2.59
N PHE A 220 1.30 27.50 3.09
CA PHE A 220 1.68 27.65 4.49
C PHE A 220 2.45 28.97 4.65
N ASP A 221 1.98 29.83 5.55
CA ASP A 221 2.66 31.07 5.86
C ASP A 221 4.00 30.75 6.59
N PRO A 222 5.13 31.41 6.24
CA PRO A 222 6.42 31.14 6.87
C PRO A 222 6.47 31.39 8.39
N SER A 223 5.52 32.17 8.93
CA SER A 223 5.38 32.39 10.38
C SER A 223 4.64 31.26 11.10
N SER A 224 4.17 30.25 10.37
CA SER A 224 3.41 29.13 10.93
C SER A 224 4.28 28.23 11.80
N VAL A 225 3.68 27.71 12.87
CA VAL A 225 4.32 26.78 13.80
C VAL A 225 3.37 25.62 14.07
N ASP A 226 3.81 24.39 13.83
CA ASP A 226 3.02 23.16 14.04
C ASP A 226 1.63 23.22 13.38
N VAL A 227 1.55 23.80 12.17
CA VAL A 227 0.32 23.81 11.38
C VAL A 227 0.27 22.55 10.52
N MET A 228 -0.88 21.89 10.47
CA MET A 228 -1.01 20.59 9.83
C MET A 228 -2.25 20.48 8.95
N LEU A 229 -2.07 19.87 7.78
CA LEU A 229 -3.14 19.49 6.86
C LEU A 229 -3.33 17.97 6.89
N ASP A 230 -4.58 17.51 7.04
CA ASP A 230 -4.91 16.08 7.21
C ASP A 230 -6.12 15.67 6.37
N GLY A 231 -5.98 14.62 5.56
CA GLY A 231 -7.13 13.96 4.93
C GLY A 231 -7.79 14.80 3.83
N ILE A 232 -7.01 15.61 3.11
CA ILE A 232 -7.50 16.53 2.10
C ILE A 232 -6.93 16.17 0.72
N THR A 233 -7.78 16.24 -0.29
CA THR A 233 -7.42 16.10 -1.69
C THR A 233 -7.10 17.49 -2.25
N ILE A 234 -5.95 17.64 -2.93
CA ILE A 234 -5.48 18.92 -3.47
C ILE A 234 -5.23 18.77 -4.98
N VAL A 235 -5.92 19.60 -5.77
CA VAL A 235 -5.97 19.48 -7.23
C VAL A 235 -5.99 20.83 -7.93
N GLY A 236 -5.66 20.84 -9.22
CA GLY A 236 -5.93 21.98 -10.09
C GLY A 236 -4.96 23.15 -9.94
N GLY A 237 -3.91 23.05 -9.13
CA GLY A 237 -2.87 24.08 -9.06
C GLY A 237 -2.03 24.18 -10.33
N SER A 238 -1.57 25.38 -10.67
CA SER A 238 -0.79 25.67 -11.89
C SER A 238 0.24 26.79 -11.66
N ALA A 239 1.33 26.48 -10.95
CA ALA A 239 2.43 27.40 -10.68
C ALA A 239 3.42 27.48 -11.88
N ASP A 240 3.01 28.08 -12.99
CA ASP A 240 3.80 28.17 -14.22
C ASP A 240 4.64 29.46 -14.37
N GLY A 241 4.54 30.37 -13.39
CA GLY A 241 5.27 31.64 -13.37
C GLY A 241 6.73 31.55 -12.91
N ASP A 242 7.40 32.70 -12.87
CA ASP A 242 8.77 32.83 -12.35
C ASP A 242 8.79 32.96 -10.81
N GLY A 243 9.96 32.79 -10.18
CA GLY A 243 10.15 33.09 -8.76
C GLY A 243 9.27 32.24 -7.83
N ASN A 244 8.39 32.89 -7.05
CA ASN A 244 7.50 32.22 -6.10
C ASN A 244 6.23 31.67 -6.76
N SER A 245 5.71 32.31 -7.82
CA SER A 245 4.56 31.83 -8.60
C SER A 245 4.87 30.59 -9.44
N GLY A 246 6.13 30.12 -9.43
CA GLY A 246 6.57 28.89 -10.08
C GLY A 246 6.70 27.67 -9.16
N ARG A 247 6.30 27.77 -7.89
CA ARG A 247 6.61 26.80 -6.85
C ARG A 247 5.34 26.24 -6.22
N GLY A 248 5.23 24.92 -6.14
CA GLY A 248 4.18 24.26 -5.34
C GLY A 248 2.80 24.48 -5.93
N GLY A 249 2.49 23.82 -7.04
CA GLY A 249 1.17 23.94 -7.69
C GLY A 249 0.06 23.56 -6.71
N GLY A 250 0.18 22.40 -6.07
CA GLY A 250 -0.72 22.00 -5.00
C GLY A 250 -0.45 22.78 -3.71
N VAL A 251 0.71 22.54 -3.09
CA VAL A 251 1.10 23.15 -1.80
C VAL A 251 2.47 23.80 -1.88
N SER A 252 2.57 25.02 -1.33
CA SER A 252 3.83 25.61 -0.88
C SER A 252 3.93 25.46 0.64
N LEU A 253 4.83 24.60 1.10
CA LEU A 253 5.02 24.21 2.51
C LEU A 253 6.21 24.95 3.12
N ASP A 254 5.93 25.76 4.15
CA ASP A 254 6.87 26.59 4.89
C ASP A 254 6.45 26.62 6.37
N GLY A 255 7.28 27.22 7.22
CA GLY A 255 7.08 27.33 8.66
C GLY A 255 7.89 26.30 9.46
N ILE A 256 7.64 26.25 10.76
CA ILE A 256 8.38 25.41 11.71
C ILE A 256 7.49 24.24 12.12
N GLY A 257 7.95 23.00 11.92
CA GLY A 257 7.19 21.80 12.26
C GLY A 257 5.86 21.65 11.51
N CYS A 258 5.68 22.36 10.40
CA CYS A 258 4.45 22.30 9.62
C CYS A 258 4.39 21.03 8.75
N GLY A 259 3.20 20.49 8.57
CA GLY A 259 3.03 19.12 8.12
C GLY A 259 1.87 18.88 7.17
N ILE A 260 2.05 17.91 6.27
CA ILE A 260 1.00 17.35 5.42
C ILE A 260 0.87 15.87 5.75
N GLN A 261 -0.35 15.40 6.00
CA GLN A 261 -0.61 14.00 6.29
C GLN A 261 -1.88 13.45 5.63
N ARG A 262 -1.86 12.18 5.22
CA ARG A 262 -3.05 11.50 4.67
C ARG A 262 -3.73 12.26 3.53
N CYS A 263 -2.96 13.04 2.78
CA CYS A 263 -3.47 13.85 1.69
C CYS A 263 -3.24 13.15 0.35
N LEU A 264 -4.07 13.51 -0.62
CA LEU A 264 -3.92 13.08 -2.01
C LEU A 264 -3.66 14.30 -2.89
N PHE A 265 -2.66 14.19 -3.76
CA PHE A 265 -2.32 15.22 -4.72
C PHE A 265 -2.38 14.66 -6.14
N TYR A 266 -3.20 15.27 -6.99
CA TYR A 266 -3.21 14.97 -8.41
C TYR A 266 -3.58 16.17 -9.27
N PHE A 267 -3.15 16.15 -10.54
CA PHE A 267 -3.41 17.22 -11.51
C PHE A 267 -2.93 18.60 -11.09
N ASN A 268 -1.84 18.65 -10.32
CA ASN A 268 -1.14 19.88 -10.03
C ASN A 268 0.07 20.05 -10.96
N PHE A 269 0.31 21.28 -11.38
CA PHE A 269 1.38 21.67 -12.27
C PHE A 269 2.24 22.76 -11.63
N ALA A 270 3.56 22.70 -11.79
CA ALA A 270 4.46 23.77 -11.36
C ALA A 270 5.74 23.84 -12.19
N SER A 271 6.53 24.91 -12.04
CA SER A 271 7.94 24.89 -12.45
C SER A 271 8.81 24.06 -11.50
N LYS A 272 8.47 24.02 -10.20
CA LYS A 272 9.13 23.21 -9.17
C LYS A 272 8.10 22.66 -8.18
N GLY A 273 8.09 21.35 -7.96
CA GLY A 273 7.17 20.72 -7.01
C GLY A 273 5.73 20.82 -7.49
N GLY A 274 5.33 19.97 -8.43
CA GLY A 274 3.98 20.01 -9.00
C GLY A 274 2.92 19.88 -7.92
N ALA A 275 3.01 18.83 -7.10
CA ALA A 275 2.16 18.65 -5.94
C ALA A 275 2.65 19.46 -4.72
N VAL A 276 3.91 19.32 -4.32
CA VAL A 276 4.43 20.00 -3.11
C VAL A 276 5.80 20.63 -3.36
N TYR A 277 5.94 21.88 -2.92
CA TYR A 277 7.23 22.53 -2.74
C TYR A 277 7.52 22.71 -1.25
N MET A 278 8.66 22.21 -0.76
CA MET A 278 9.10 22.39 0.62
C MET A 278 10.24 23.41 0.67
N HIS A 279 10.02 24.50 1.40
CA HIS A 279 11.03 25.54 1.59
C HIS A 279 12.07 25.14 2.62
N LYS A 280 13.27 25.70 2.48
CA LYS A 280 14.27 25.65 3.55
C LYS A 280 13.90 26.63 4.64
N ASN A 281 13.70 26.13 5.86
CA ASN A 281 13.46 26.97 7.01
C ASN A 281 14.61 27.95 7.23
N SER A 282 14.29 29.22 7.51
CA SER A 282 15.28 30.29 7.65
C SER A 282 16.07 30.28 8.98
N GLY A 283 15.95 29.25 9.82
CA GLY A 283 16.57 29.16 11.14
C GLY A 283 17.37 27.87 11.35
N SER A 284 18.55 27.97 11.97
CA SER A 284 19.49 26.84 12.15
C SER A 284 19.06 25.76 13.15
N ASP A 285 18.01 25.99 13.94
CA ASP A 285 17.52 25.10 15.00
C ASP A 285 15.99 24.81 14.93
N SER A 286 15.34 25.10 13.79
CA SER A 286 13.90 24.89 13.64
C SER A 286 13.55 23.47 13.21
N GLN A 287 12.48 22.89 13.80
CA GLN A 287 11.89 21.63 13.35
C GLN A 287 11.54 21.71 11.85
N PRO A 288 12.02 20.78 11.00
CA PRO A 288 11.75 20.82 9.58
C PRO A 288 10.28 20.53 9.27
N CYS A 289 9.82 21.04 8.13
CA CYS A 289 8.53 20.65 7.58
C CYS A 289 8.55 19.19 7.09
N PHE A 290 7.38 18.56 7.05
CA PHE A 290 7.27 17.16 6.66
C PHE A 290 6.05 16.83 5.80
N VAL A 291 6.18 15.79 4.97
CA VAL A 291 5.10 15.17 4.20
C VAL A 291 5.07 13.69 4.51
N TYR A 292 3.93 13.19 4.99
CA TYR A 292 3.82 11.77 5.31
C TYR A 292 2.45 11.14 5.06
N ASN A 293 2.42 9.81 4.95
CA ASN A 293 1.21 9.02 4.71
C ASN A 293 0.35 9.56 3.54
N SER A 294 0.98 10.20 2.56
CA SER A 294 0.30 10.90 1.49
C SER A 294 0.59 10.26 0.15
N VAL A 295 -0.32 10.47 -0.81
CA VAL A 295 -0.21 9.96 -2.16
C VAL A 295 -0.05 11.12 -3.13
N LEU A 296 1.01 11.07 -3.94
CA LEU A 296 1.32 12.10 -4.92
C LEU A 296 1.38 11.44 -6.29
N VAL A 297 0.40 11.72 -7.13
CA VAL A 297 0.18 11.01 -8.39
C VAL A 297 -0.24 11.95 -9.51
N SER A 298 0.27 11.71 -10.72
CA SER A 298 -0.15 12.45 -11.92
C SER A 298 -0.05 13.97 -11.75
N ASN A 299 1.02 14.42 -11.08
CA ASN A 299 1.40 15.82 -11.01
C ASN A 299 2.58 16.07 -11.95
N SER A 300 2.78 17.32 -12.36
CA SER A 300 3.80 17.69 -13.34
C SER A 300 4.67 18.83 -12.83
N ALA A 301 5.99 18.70 -13.02
CA ALA A 301 6.90 19.82 -12.81
C ALA A 301 7.94 19.98 -13.92
N PHE A 302 7.88 21.07 -14.67
CA PHE A 302 8.86 21.37 -15.73
C PHE A 302 9.15 22.85 -15.87
N ARG A 303 10.41 23.16 -16.13
CA ARG A 303 10.82 24.44 -16.70
C ARG A 303 10.96 24.35 -18.22
N ARG A 304 10.94 25.51 -18.88
CA ARG A 304 11.12 25.64 -20.35
C ARG A 304 12.45 25.08 -20.88
N ASP A 305 13.43 24.85 -20.01
CA ASP A 305 14.73 24.23 -20.33
C ASP A 305 14.69 22.68 -20.32
N GLY A 306 13.55 22.08 -19.98
CA GLY A 306 13.32 20.63 -20.04
C GLY A 306 13.81 19.86 -18.82
N PHE A 307 14.29 20.54 -17.76
CA PHE A 307 14.58 19.87 -16.50
C PHE A 307 13.31 19.65 -15.69
N GLY A 308 13.15 18.41 -15.22
CA GLY A 308 12.11 18.08 -14.25
C GLY A 308 12.56 18.42 -12.84
N TYR A 309 11.73 19.12 -12.10
CA TYR A 309 11.97 19.56 -10.72
C TYR A 309 11.00 18.87 -9.74
N GLY A 310 10.72 17.59 -9.96
CA GLY A 310 9.85 16.77 -9.12
C GLY A 310 8.39 17.14 -9.29
N GLY A 311 7.67 16.40 -10.14
CA GLY A 311 6.23 16.53 -10.27
C GLY A 311 5.52 16.23 -8.96
N GLY A 312 6.01 15.24 -8.20
CA GLY A 312 5.55 14.99 -6.84
C GLY A 312 6.03 16.07 -5.88
N ILE A 313 7.31 16.02 -5.50
CA ILE A 313 7.88 16.92 -4.48
C ILE A 313 9.14 17.60 -4.99
N TYR A 314 9.27 18.90 -4.74
CA TYR A 314 10.56 19.59 -4.71
C TYR A 314 10.88 19.97 -3.27
N SER A 315 12.06 19.56 -2.77
CA SER A 315 12.46 19.81 -1.38
C SER A 315 13.77 20.57 -1.30
N GLU A 316 13.73 21.77 -0.70
CA GLU A 316 14.94 22.51 -0.30
C GLU A 316 15.51 22.01 1.03
N ALA A 317 14.63 21.66 1.98
CA ALA A 317 14.93 20.96 3.22
C ALA A 317 13.63 20.35 3.77
N GLY A 318 13.71 19.24 4.50
CA GLY A 318 12.50 18.63 5.06
C GLY A 318 12.61 17.14 5.37
N VAL A 319 11.47 16.55 5.75
CA VAL A 319 11.34 15.09 5.91
C VAL A 319 10.19 14.57 5.07
N VAL A 320 10.47 13.57 4.23
CA VAL A 320 9.48 12.92 3.38
C VAL A 320 9.45 11.44 3.74
N PHE A 321 8.35 10.97 4.31
CA PHE A 321 8.28 9.59 4.77
C PHE A 321 6.92 8.91 4.64
N ASP A 322 6.91 7.59 4.47
CA ASP A 322 5.67 6.81 4.35
C ASP A 322 4.72 7.30 3.24
N ASN A 323 5.27 7.84 2.15
CA ASN A 323 4.47 8.29 1.01
C ASN A 323 4.51 7.31 -0.15
N VAL A 324 3.48 7.38 -0.98
CA VAL A 324 3.44 6.71 -2.29
C VAL A 324 3.48 7.79 -3.37
N VAL A 325 4.54 7.78 -4.19
CA VAL A 325 4.79 8.80 -5.22
C VAL A 325 4.91 8.11 -6.58
N TYR A 326 3.92 8.26 -7.45
CA TYR A 326 3.90 7.54 -8.72
C TYR A 326 3.31 8.29 -9.90
N ASN A 327 3.69 7.90 -11.11
CA ASN A 327 3.18 8.50 -12.35
C ASN A 327 3.28 10.04 -12.44
N ASN A 328 4.20 10.67 -11.69
CA ASN A 328 4.43 12.11 -11.82
C ASN A 328 5.36 12.39 -13.00
N ASN A 329 5.15 13.53 -13.66
CA ASN A 329 6.00 14.03 -14.72
C ASN A 329 7.05 15.01 -14.20
N GLY A 330 8.24 15.00 -14.77
CA GLY A 330 9.35 15.82 -14.29
C GLY A 330 10.06 15.28 -13.04
N GLY A 331 9.88 14.00 -12.72
CA GLY A 331 10.48 13.34 -11.54
C GLY A 331 9.46 13.03 -10.45
N GLY A 332 9.77 12.05 -9.61
CA GLY A 332 9.01 11.80 -8.38
C GLY A 332 9.31 12.85 -7.32
N ILE A 333 10.54 12.79 -6.79
CA ILE A 333 11.05 13.72 -5.77
C ILE A 333 12.34 14.36 -6.28
N CYS A 334 12.40 15.68 -6.30
CA CYS A 334 13.61 16.44 -6.59
C CYS A 334 14.12 17.07 -5.29
N VAL A 335 15.38 16.81 -4.94
CA VAL A 335 15.98 17.25 -3.68
C VAL A 335 17.14 18.19 -3.93
N TYR A 336 17.09 19.35 -3.30
CA TYR A 336 18.15 20.34 -3.37
C TYR A 336 19.17 20.17 -2.22
N ASP A 337 18.73 20.17 -0.95
CA ASP A 337 19.58 19.89 0.23
C ASP A 337 18.75 19.35 1.42
N GLU A 338 19.41 19.07 2.56
CA GLU A 338 18.85 18.95 3.93
C GLU A 338 17.54 18.16 4.05
N THR A 339 17.36 17.15 3.20
CA THR A 339 16.12 16.37 3.12
C THR A 339 16.38 14.93 3.51
N SER A 340 15.57 14.43 4.44
CA SER A 340 15.55 13.00 4.77
C SER A 340 14.35 12.33 4.10
N ILE A 341 14.64 11.32 3.27
CA ILE A 341 13.64 10.53 2.56
C ILE A 341 13.66 9.13 3.15
N VAL A 342 12.57 8.73 3.79
CA VAL A 342 12.53 7.47 4.56
C VAL A 342 11.26 6.71 4.25
N ASN A 343 11.37 5.42 3.95
CA ASN A 343 10.18 4.54 3.92
C ASN A 343 9.13 4.90 2.86
N ASN A 344 9.54 5.45 1.71
CA ASN A 344 8.63 5.80 0.64
C ASN A 344 8.58 4.70 -0.43
N THR A 345 7.45 4.57 -1.13
CA THR A 345 7.33 3.78 -2.36
C THR A 345 7.20 4.73 -3.54
N ILE A 346 8.25 4.83 -4.37
CA ILE A 346 8.38 5.78 -5.46
C ILE A 346 8.47 5.02 -6.77
N VAL A 347 7.42 5.10 -7.59
CA VAL A 347 7.22 4.16 -8.71
C VAL A 347 6.85 4.87 -10.02
N ASN A 348 7.53 4.53 -11.11
CA ASN A 348 7.14 4.91 -12.48
C ASN A 348 6.89 6.43 -12.67
N ASN A 349 7.72 7.24 -12.03
CA ASN A 349 7.77 8.68 -12.30
C ASN A 349 8.65 8.93 -13.52
N GLN A 350 8.29 9.91 -14.34
CA GLN A 350 9.07 10.30 -15.51
C GLN A 350 10.42 10.89 -15.08
N LEU A 351 11.45 10.73 -15.91
CA LEU A 351 12.85 11.14 -15.71
C LEU A 351 13.61 10.44 -14.58
N TYR A 352 13.04 10.37 -13.37
CA TYR A 352 13.65 9.71 -12.23
C TYR A 352 12.67 9.48 -11.07
N GLY A 353 12.98 8.53 -10.20
CA GLY A 353 12.30 8.37 -8.91
C GLY A 353 12.70 9.49 -7.94
N ILE A 354 13.98 9.54 -7.57
CA ILE A 354 14.56 10.65 -6.80
C ILE A 354 15.71 11.27 -7.60
N GLY A 355 15.70 12.59 -7.73
CA GLY A 355 16.69 13.32 -8.49
C GLY A 355 17.22 14.53 -7.75
N ARG A 356 18.34 15.04 -8.28
CA ARG A 356 18.86 16.35 -7.90
C ARG A 356 18.78 17.33 -9.06
N PRO A 357 18.53 18.62 -8.78
CA PRO A 357 18.55 19.65 -9.81
C PRO A 357 19.97 19.82 -10.35
N ALA A 358 20.13 19.90 -11.67
CA ALA A 358 21.45 20.02 -12.30
C ALA A 358 22.12 21.38 -12.06
N ASP A 359 21.32 22.39 -11.71
CA ASP A 359 21.74 23.74 -11.34
C ASP A 359 22.02 23.90 -9.84
N THR A 360 22.14 22.81 -9.08
CA THR A 360 22.50 22.85 -7.65
C THR A 360 23.90 23.43 -7.47
N ASP A 361 24.02 24.45 -6.60
CA ASP A 361 25.28 25.05 -6.14
C ASP A 361 25.76 24.46 -4.81
N VAL A 362 24.91 23.67 -4.14
CA VAL A 362 25.24 22.95 -2.89
C VAL A 362 25.62 21.50 -3.15
N ALA A 363 26.54 20.96 -2.35
CA ALA A 363 26.95 19.55 -2.42
C ALA A 363 25.84 18.58 -1.98
N GLY A 364 24.86 19.06 -1.19
CA GLY A 364 23.80 18.30 -0.55
C GLY A 364 24.25 17.14 0.33
N SER A 365 25.35 17.38 1.06
CA SER A 365 25.89 16.48 2.08
C SER A 365 24.97 16.31 3.30
N SER A 366 23.74 16.84 3.28
CA SER A 366 22.75 16.66 4.32
C SER A 366 21.58 15.77 3.88
N ILE A 367 21.51 15.38 2.60
CA ILE A 367 20.44 14.54 2.04
C ILE A 367 20.60 13.08 2.46
N SER A 368 19.58 12.42 2.97
CA SER A 368 19.61 10.96 3.22
C SER A 368 18.43 10.26 2.56
N VAL A 369 18.67 9.04 2.07
CA VAL A 369 17.62 8.18 1.52
C VAL A 369 17.72 6.83 2.21
N SER A 370 16.65 6.40 2.88
CA SER A 370 16.64 5.12 3.58
C SER A 370 15.31 4.38 3.49
N ASN A 371 15.36 3.04 3.60
CA ASN A 371 14.19 2.17 3.66
C ASN A 371 13.15 2.40 2.55
N SER A 372 13.54 2.97 1.42
CA SER A 372 12.62 3.39 0.36
C SER A 372 12.74 2.47 -0.86
N VAL A 373 11.60 2.22 -1.51
CA VAL A 373 11.55 1.54 -2.80
C VAL A 373 11.52 2.58 -3.90
N ILE A 374 12.48 2.52 -4.83
CA ILE A 374 12.55 3.41 -5.97
C ILE A 374 12.62 2.57 -7.24
N TRP A 375 11.49 2.42 -7.91
CA TRP A 375 11.31 1.43 -8.97
C TRP A 375 10.70 2.03 -10.24
N SER A 376 11.13 1.50 -11.39
CA SER A 376 10.65 1.89 -12.70
C SER A 376 10.67 0.69 -13.64
N ILE A 377 9.64 0.56 -14.48
CA ILE A 377 9.59 -0.46 -15.54
C ILE A 377 10.52 -0.12 -16.73
N ASN A 378 11.05 1.12 -16.78
CA ASN A 378 11.97 1.55 -17.83
C ASN A 378 13.10 2.40 -17.23
N PRO A 379 14.04 1.78 -16.49
CA PRO A 379 15.11 2.48 -15.77
C PRO A 379 16.11 3.18 -16.69
N LEU A 380 16.25 2.76 -17.96
CA LEU A 380 17.14 3.39 -18.93
C LEU A 380 16.80 4.87 -19.19
N ASN A 381 15.50 5.19 -19.23
CA ASN A 381 15.02 6.56 -19.45
C ASN A 381 14.51 7.23 -18.16
N HIS A 382 14.26 6.44 -17.12
CA HIS A 382 13.64 6.86 -15.87
C HIS A 382 14.35 6.20 -14.69
N ALA A 383 15.56 6.68 -14.42
CA ALA A 383 16.46 6.11 -13.42
C ALA A 383 15.85 6.11 -12.02
N GLY A 384 16.25 5.16 -11.18
CA GLY A 384 15.84 5.21 -9.77
C GLY A 384 16.34 6.47 -9.09
N LEU A 385 17.68 6.63 -9.03
CA LEU A 385 18.35 7.82 -8.51
C LEU A 385 19.08 8.57 -9.65
N LYS A 386 18.97 9.91 -9.67
CA LYS A 386 19.69 10.76 -10.63
C LYS A 386 20.45 11.89 -9.93
N GLY A 387 21.76 12.01 -10.20
CA GLY A 387 22.61 13.03 -9.58
C GLY A 387 23.08 12.68 -8.17
N PHE A 388 23.13 11.40 -7.82
CA PHE A 388 23.52 10.89 -6.49
C PHE A 388 24.93 10.30 -6.44
N ASP A 389 25.75 10.45 -7.49
CA ASP A 389 27.07 9.81 -7.59
C ASP A 389 27.99 10.10 -6.38
N ALA A 390 27.97 11.33 -5.86
CA ALA A 390 28.76 11.75 -4.70
C ALA A 390 28.07 11.49 -3.34
N LEU A 391 26.84 10.97 -3.34
CA LEU A 391 25.98 10.83 -2.16
C LEU A 391 25.57 9.39 -1.88
N VAL A 392 26.13 8.44 -2.62
CA VAL A 392 25.74 7.03 -2.53
C VAL A 392 25.91 6.44 -1.13
N ASP A 393 26.90 6.91 -0.36
CA ASP A 393 27.12 6.51 1.05
C ASP A 393 25.98 6.96 1.99
N ARG A 394 25.07 7.81 1.50
CA ARG A 394 23.90 8.34 2.22
C ARG A 394 22.59 7.67 1.78
N VAL A 395 22.70 6.64 0.95
CA VAL A 395 21.61 5.78 0.50
C VAL A 395 21.77 4.42 1.18
N SER A 396 20.83 4.05 2.04
CA SER A 396 20.93 2.81 2.81
C SER A 396 19.62 2.06 2.95
N ASN A 397 19.68 0.73 3.02
CA ASN A 397 18.50 -0.14 3.18
C ASN A 397 17.39 0.15 2.15
N CYS A 398 17.74 0.63 0.95
CA CYS A 398 16.80 0.95 -0.10
C CYS A 398 16.73 -0.20 -1.12
N ALA A 399 15.61 -0.30 -1.83
CA ALA A 399 15.48 -1.18 -2.97
C ALA A 399 15.31 -0.31 -4.23
N ILE A 400 16.32 -0.33 -5.11
CA ILE A 400 16.45 0.63 -6.20
C ILE A 400 16.64 -0.13 -7.51
N VAL A 401 15.85 0.23 -8.54
CA VAL A 401 15.97 -0.38 -9.86
C VAL A 401 17.36 -0.15 -10.47
N ASP A 402 17.94 -1.23 -11.01
CA ASP A 402 19.29 -1.26 -11.61
C ASP A 402 20.40 -0.65 -10.74
N TRP A 403 20.29 -0.82 -9.41
CA TRP A 403 21.29 -0.32 -8.48
C TRP A 403 22.60 -1.13 -8.52
N ASP A 404 23.72 -0.41 -8.39
CA ASP A 404 25.02 -1.01 -8.13
C ASP A 404 25.15 -1.30 -6.64
N GLU A 405 24.95 -2.56 -6.25
CA GLU A 405 24.97 -3.01 -4.85
C GLU A 405 26.33 -2.80 -4.15
N THR A 406 27.39 -2.46 -4.88
CA THR A 406 28.68 -2.04 -4.28
C THR A 406 28.63 -0.63 -3.69
N LYS A 407 27.59 0.14 -3.99
CA LYS A 407 27.39 1.52 -3.55
C LYS A 407 26.36 1.62 -2.41
N GLY A 408 26.66 2.50 -1.45
CA GLY A 408 25.81 2.71 -0.27
C GLY A 408 25.89 1.54 0.71
N SER A 409 24.84 1.33 1.51
CA SER A 409 24.84 0.29 2.56
C SER A 409 23.54 -0.50 2.57
N ASN A 410 23.63 -1.83 2.47
CA ASN A 410 22.49 -2.76 2.51
C ASN A 410 21.37 -2.46 1.50
N ASN A 411 21.71 -1.88 0.35
CA ASN A 411 20.75 -1.64 -0.72
C ASN A 411 20.55 -2.91 -1.56
N ILE A 412 19.38 -3.02 -2.17
CA ILE A 412 18.97 -4.13 -3.04
C ILE A 412 18.79 -3.60 -4.45
N SER A 413 19.41 -4.27 -5.43
CA SER A 413 19.16 -4.00 -6.84
C SER A 413 17.86 -4.66 -7.29
N LEU A 414 16.92 -3.87 -7.79
CA LEU A 414 15.65 -4.36 -8.32
C LEU A 414 15.72 -4.54 -9.84
N LEU A 415 15.09 -5.60 -10.33
CA LEU A 415 14.79 -5.79 -11.74
C LEU A 415 13.61 -4.89 -12.16
N PRO A 416 13.55 -4.43 -13.43
CA PRO A 416 12.50 -3.53 -13.93
C PRO A 416 11.18 -4.25 -14.28
N TYR A 417 10.89 -5.37 -13.61
CA TYR A 417 9.70 -6.18 -13.86
C TYR A 417 8.98 -6.49 -12.54
N ASN A 418 7.71 -6.86 -12.62
CA ASN A 418 6.89 -7.25 -11.48
C ASN A 418 6.27 -8.63 -11.73
N ASP A 419 7.13 -9.59 -12.10
CA ASP A 419 6.75 -10.89 -12.67
C ASP A 419 6.95 -12.07 -11.71
N HIS A 420 7.15 -11.78 -10.41
CA HIS A 420 7.31 -12.77 -9.33
C HIS A 420 8.67 -13.46 -9.31
N THR A 421 9.59 -13.11 -10.21
CA THR A 421 10.85 -13.82 -10.35
C THR A 421 12.08 -12.96 -10.07
N GLY A 422 12.92 -13.42 -9.14
CA GLY A 422 14.21 -12.79 -8.87
C GLY A 422 14.08 -11.61 -7.90
N SER A 423 14.96 -10.62 -8.05
CA SER A 423 14.98 -9.43 -7.19
C SER A 423 13.96 -8.39 -7.68
N VAL A 424 12.68 -8.67 -7.46
CA VAL A 424 11.56 -7.84 -7.92
C VAL A 424 10.72 -7.36 -6.73
N PRO A 425 10.07 -6.19 -6.81
CA PRO A 425 9.27 -5.66 -5.71
C PRO A 425 8.00 -6.48 -5.45
N ASN A 426 7.44 -7.15 -6.45
CA ASN A 426 6.21 -7.95 -6.37
C ASN A 426 5.05 -7.20 -5.72
N PHE A 427 4.77 -6.03 -6.25
CA PHE A 427 3.59 -5.24 -5.94
C PHE A 427 2.31 -5.91 -6.45
N ILE A 428 1.21 -5.74 -5.71
CA ILE A 428 -0.14 -6.10 -6.16
C ILE A 428 -0.67 -5.01 -7.09
N ASN A 429 -0.85 -5.31 -8.37
CA ASN A 429 -1.39 -4.42 -9.41
C ASN A 429 -0.71 -3.03 -9.51
N PRO A 430 0.63 -2.95 -9.66
CA PRO A 430 1.31 -1.68 -9.88
C PRO A 430 0.93 -1.08 -11.23
N THR A 431 1.00 0.25 -11.35
CA THR A 431 0.88 0.93 -12.65
C THR A 431 1.91 0.39 -13.64
N THR A 432 1.48 0.12 -14.87
CA THR A 432 2.35 -0.26 -16.00
C THR A 432 2.66 0.93 -16.92
N GLN A 433 2.19 2.11 -16.54
CA GLN A 433 2.48 3.37 -17.24
C GLN A 433 3.49 4.18 -16.43
N ILE A 434 4.20 5.09 -17.10
CA ILE A 434 5.18 5.99 -16.50
C ILE A 434 4.76 7.42 -16.78
N GLY A 435 4.69 8.26 -15.74
CA GLY A 435 4.31 9.67 -15.87
C GLY A 435 2.90 9.88 -16.42
N ALA A 436 2.02 8.87 -16.38
CA ALA A 436 0.68 9.01 -16.94
C ALA A 436 -0.16 10.00 -16.13
N ILE A 437 -0.87 10.88 -16.83
CA ILE A 437 -1.86 11.77 -16.22
C ILE A 437 -3.19 11.03 -16.16
N LEU A 438 -3.54 10.50 -14.98
CA LEU A 438 -4.74 9.72 -14.74
C LEU A 438 -5.39 10.16 -13.43
N GLU A 439 -6.72 10.15 -13.39
CA GLU A 439 -7.43 10.29 -12.12
C GLU A 439 -7.15 9.05 -11.26
N PRO A 440 -6.83 9.24 -9.96
CA PRO A 440 -6.67 8.12 -9.04
C PRO A 440 -7.97 7.34 -8.92
N VAL A 441 -7.92 6.03 -9.21
CA VAL A 441 -9.10 5.15 -9.16
C VAL A 441 -9.18 4.49 -7.78
N TYR A 442 -10.26 4.77 -7.05
CA TYR A 442 -10.58 4.13 -5.76
C TYR A 442 -11.40 2.86 -5.97
N ALA A 443 -10.82 1.85 -6.61
CA ALA A 443 -11.54 0.63 -6.93
C ALA A 443 -10.65 -0.61 -6.88
N ASP A 444 -11.32 -1.75 -6.92
CA ASP A 444 -10.80 -3.12 -6.96
C ASP A 444 -9.82 -3.41 -8.13
N LEU A 445 -9.71 -2.55 -9.12
CA LEU A 445 -8.70 -2.70 -10.19
C LEU A 445 -7.75 -1.49 -10.24
N GLY A 446 -7.79 -0.64 -9.21
CA GLY A 446 -6.94 0.52 -9.06
C GLY A 446 -5.47 0.16 -8.84
N VAL A 447 -4.61 1.14 -9.10
CA VAL A 447 -3.16 1.01 -8.92
C VAL A 447 -2.85 0.77 -7.45
N SER A 448 -1.98 -0.21 -7.18
CA SER A 448 -1.63 -0.60 -5.83
C SER A 448 -0.16 -1.01 -5.74
N PHE A 449 0.41 -0.86 -4.54
CA PHE A 449 1.80 -1.23 -4.26
C PHE A 449 1.95 -2.05 -2.97
N LEU A 450 0.86 -2.70 -2.53
CA LEU A 450 0.92 -3.72 -1.50
C LEU A 450 1.91 -4.82 -1.88
N LEU A 451 2.64 -5.33 -0.90
CA LEU A 451 3.65 -6.35 -1.11
C LEU A 451 3.02 -7.74 -1.21
N ARG A 452 3.58 -8.60 -2.06
CA ARG A 452 3.33 -10.05 -2.04
C ARG A 452 4.39 -10.76 -1.20
N GLN A 453 4.05 -11.97 -0.76
CA GLN A 453 4.89 -12.78 0.12
C GLN A 453 6.26 -13.15 -0.45
N ASN A 454 6.43 -13.09 -1.77
CA ASN A 454 7.68 -13.37 -2.48
C ASN A 454 8.45 -12.09 -2.85
N SER A 455 8.05 -10.93 -2.33
CA SER A 455 8.78 -9.68 -2.54
C SER A 455 10.18 -9.75 -1.94
N VAL A 456 11.17 -9.20 -2.65
CA VAL A 456 12.55 -9.09 -2.12
C VAL A 456 12.65 -8.05 -0.99
N LEU A 457 11.63 -7.22 -0.83
CA LEU A 457 11.57 -6.11 0.13
C LEU A 457 11.33 -6.57 1.58
N LEU A 458 10.88 -7.81 1.75
CA LEU A 458 10.42 -8.34 3.03
C LEU A 458 11.54 -8.49 4.05
N SER A 459 11.33 -7.95 5.23
CA SER A 459 12.24 -8.06 6.38
C SER A 459 13.65 -7.54 6.09
N LYS A 460 13.75 -6.51 5.24
CA LYS A 460 15.00 -5.88 4.81
C LYS A 460 15.20 -4.45 5.31
N ALA A 461 14.18 -3.85 5.92
CA ALA A 461 14.30 -2.50 6.47
C ALA A 461 14.88 -2.51 7.89
N GLU A 462 15.46 -1.38 8.27
CA GLU A 462 15.97 -1.08 9.61
C GLU A 462 14.92 -0.31 10.42
N GLY A 463 14.94 -0.33 11.76
CA GLY A 463 13.94 0.36 12.61
C GLY A 463 14.40 1.65 13.30
N SER A 464 15.66 2.09 13.20
CA SER A 464 16.15 3.25 13.98
C SER A 464 15.42 4.56 13.66
N TRP A 465 15.08 4.76 12.38
CA TRP A 465 14.33 5.93 11.91
C TRP A 465 12.97 6.09 12.59
N MET A 466 12.29 4.99 12.96
CA MET A 466 11.00 5.06 13.63
C MET A 466 11.09 5.81 14.96
N THR A 467 12.18 5.60 15.70
CA THR A 467 12.42 6.29 16.97
C THR A 467 12.65 7.78 16.72
N THR A 468 13.43 8.12 15.70
CA THR A 468 13.66 9.52 15.29
C THR A 468 12.34 10.19 14.88
N LEU A 469 11.53 9.56 14.03
CA LEU A 469 10.30 10.17 13.57
C LEU A 469 9.28 10.37 14.70
N ASN A 470 9.05 9.35 15.52
CA ASN A 470 8.16 9.43 16.69
C ASN A 470 8.60 10.54 17.67
N THR A 471 9.91 10.63 17.94
CA THR A 471 10.46 11.55 18.96
C THR A 471 10.45 13.00 18.50
N TYR A 472 10.81 13.26 17.23
CA TYR A 472 11.02 14.62 16.73
C TYR A 472 9.78 15.23 16.07
N TYR A 473 8.92 14.43 15.45
CA TYR A 473 7.75 14.92 14.71
C TYR A 473 6.42 14.55 15.34
N GLY A 474 6.41 13.75 16.42
CA GLY A 474 5.19 13.36 17.12
C GLY A 474 4.20 12.56 16.25
N THR A 475 4.69 11.98 15.15
CA THR A 475 3.88 11.19 14.22
C THR A 475 3.78 9.75 14.69
N ASP A 476 2.62 9.11 14.47
CA ASP A 476 2.46 7.69 14.77
C ASP A 476 2.93 6.86 13.56
N VAL A 477 4.16 6.32 13.64
CA VAL A 477 4.70 5.41 12.61
C VAL A 477 4.46 3.93 12.93
N SER A 478 3.55 3.63 13.87
CA SER A 478 3.20 2.25 14.24
C SER A 478 2.45 1.53 13.12
N TYR A 479 1.94 2.27 12.14
CA TYR A 479 1.18 1.78 11.00
C TYR A 479 1.85 2.15 9.68
N ASP A 480 1.67 1.29 8.67
CA ASP A 480 2.04 1.57 7.30
C ASP A 480 0.99 2.46 6.60
N ILE A 481 1.23 2.81 5.34
CA ILE A 481 0.31 3.66 4.57
C ILE A 481 -1.05 2.98 4.27
N ALA A 482 -1.18 1.68 4.54
CA ALA A 482 -2.43 0.93 4.44
C ALA A 482 -3.11 0.73 5.81
N GLY A 483 -2.68 1.48 6.84
CA GLY A 483 -3.24 1.41 8.19
C GLY A 483 -2.94 0.11 8.91
N LYS A 484 -1.98 -0.69 8.43
CA LYS A 484 -1.60 -1.98 9.01
C LYS A 484 -0.39 -1.85 9.92
N PRO A 485 -0.26 -2.69 10.97
CA PRO A 485 0.89 -2.64 11.85
C PRO A 485 2.20 -2.70 11.07
N ARG A 486 3.10 -1.76 11.36
CA ARG A 486 4.38 -1.60 10.69
C ARG A 486 5.37 -2.71 11.05
N ILE A 487 5.34 -3.17 12.29
CA ILE A 487 6.21 -4.25 12.77
C ILE A 487 5.37 -5.53 12.84
N VAL A 488 5.64 -6.45 11.91
CA VAL A 488 4.99 -7.76 11.87
C VAL A 488 6.05 -8.82 12.10
N SER A 489 5.81 -9.77 13.02
CA SER A 489 6.77 -10.83 13.33
C SER A 489 8.19 -10.33 13.66
N LYS A 490 8.30 -9.12 14.23
CA LYS A 490 9.56 -8.41 14.58
C LYS A 490 10.41 -7.97 13.38
N THR A 491 9.84 -7.93 12.19
CA THR A 491 10.55 -7.47 10.99
C THR A 491 9.88 -6.24 10.39
N LEU A 492 10.64 -5.54 9.55
CA LEU A 492 10.23 -4.35 8.81
C LEU A 492 10.58 -4.55 7.33
N ASP A 493 9.66 -4.15 6.47
CA ASP A 493 9.83 -4.19 5.02
C ASP A 493 10.24 -2.82 4.47
N ILE A 494 10.96 -2.82 3.35
CA ILE A 494 11.36 -1.60 2.62
C ILE A 494 10.14 -1.03 1.87
N GLY A 495 9.89 0.27 1.97
CA GLY A 495 8.86 1.01 1.22
C GLY A 495 7.75 1.56 2.10
N ALA A 496 6.66 2.06 1.53
CA ALA A 496 5.55 2.63 2.31
C ALA A 496 4.60 1.57 2.92
N TYR A 497 4.71 0.31 2.49
CA TYR A 497 3.82 -0.78 2.89
C TYR A 497 4.58 -1.84 3.70
N GLN A 498 3.87 -2.46 4.65
CA GLN A 498 4.32 -3.64 5.38
C GLN A 498 3.51 -4.85 4.94
N TYR A 499 4.18 -5.93 4.54
CA TYR A 499 3.51 -7.18 4.20
C TYR A 499 2.78 -7.75 5.40
N GLN A 500 1.50 -8.07 5.19
CA GLN A 500 0.64 -8.71 6.17
C GLN A 500 0.47 -10.18 5.78
N PRO A 501 1.14 -11.13 6.48
CA PRO A 501 0.95 -12.54 6.23
C PRO A 501 -0.48 -12.95 6.58
N VAL A 502 -1.01 -13.95 5.87
CA VAL A 502 -2.28 -14.56 6.24
C VAL A 502 -2.19 -15.11 7.65
N SER A 503 -3.20 -14.82 8.48
CA SER A 503 -3.26 -15.33 9.85
C SER A 503 -3.20 -16.85 9.85
N GLY A 504 -2.39 -17.45 10.74
CA GLY A 504 -2.25 -18.91 10.82
C GLY A 504 -3.59 -19.67 10.96
N ARG A 505 -4.62 -19.04 11.55
CA ARG A 505 -5.98 -19.62 11.64
C ARG A 505 -6.70 -19.77 10.28
N ASN A 506 -6.24 -19.04 9.27
CA ASN A 506 -6.73 -19.03 7.90
C ASN A 506 -5.79 -19.82 6.96
N ILE A 507 -4.82 -20.56 7.52
CA ILE A 507 -3.96 -21.48 6.77
C ILE A 507 -4.42 -22.90 7.07
N LEU A 508 -4.77 -23.67 6.05
CA LEU A 508 -5.09 -25.09 6.19
C LEU A 508 -4.05 -25.97 5.50
N TYR A 509 -3.71 -27.08 6.15
CA TYR A 509 -2.67 -28.01 5.72
C TYR A 509 -3.28 -29.26 5.10
N VAL A 510 -2.72 -29.70 3.97
CA VAL A 510 -3.17 -30.87 3.21
C VAL A 510 -2.01 -31.82 2.98
N ARG A 511 -2.16 -33.09 3.38
CA ARG A 511 -1.18 -34.13 3.03
C ARG A 511 -1.79 -35.50 2.86
N GLN A 512 -1.05 -36.36 2.17
CA GLN A 512 -1.30 -37.79 2.21
C GLN A 512 -0.78 -38.38 3.53
N LEU A 513 -1.55 -39.31 4.10
CA LEU A 513 -1.17 -39.99 5.33
C LEU A 513 -0.28 -41.18 5.02
N SER A 514 0.77 -41.36 5.81
CA SER A 514 1.55 -42.59 5.79
C SER A 514 0.71 -43.73 6.37
N PRO A 515 0.85 -44.98 5.90
CA PRO A 515 0.29 -46.15 6.57
C PRO A 515 0.73 -46.27 8.04
N ASP A 516 1.93 -45.77 8.37
CA ASP A 516 2.52 -45.83 9.71
C ASP A 516 2.20 -44.58 10.56
N GLU A 517 1.19 -43.80 10.17
CA GLU A 517 0.83 -42.58 10.88
C GLU A 517 0.39 -42.88 12.32
N PRO A 518 0.93 -42.18 13.34
CA PRO A 518 0.46 -42.32 14.70
C PRO A 518 -1.05 -42.02 14.80
N PRO A 519 -1.80 -42.77 15.62
CA PRO A 519 -3.19 -42.45 15.86
C PRO A 519 -3.31 -41.04 16.46
N LEU A 520 -4.44 -40.40 16.17
CA LEU A 520 -4.81 -39.15 16.81
C LEU A 520 -5.11 -39.41 18.29
N ALA A 521 -4.80 -38.43 19.13
CA ALA A 521 -5.18 -38.44 20.53
C ALA A 521 -6.70 -38.23 20.67
N ASP A 522 -7.27 -38.62 21.81
CA ASP A 522 -8.68 -38.41 22.10
C ASP A 522 -9.04 -36.92 21.96
N GLY A 523 -10.01 -36.61 21.09
CA GLY A 523 -10.47 -35.25 20.80
C GLY A 523 -9.74 -34.53 19.67
N GLU A 524 -8.63 -35.07 19.14
CA GLU A 524 -8.01 -34.55 17.92
C GLU A 524 -8.81 -34.98 16.68
N VAL A 525 -9.01 -34.05 15.75
CA VAL A 525 -9.65 -34.29 14.46
C VAL A 525 -8.80 -33.72 13.34
N ARG A 526 -8.85 -34.35 12.15
CA ARG A 526 -8.16 -33.84 10.96
C ARG A 526 -8.93 -32.66 10.38
N ASP A 527 -8.74 -31.49 10.98
CA ASP A 527 -9.39 -30.22 10.62
C ASP A 527 -8.52 -29.32 9.73
N GLY A 528 -7.29 -29.75 9.44
CA GLY A 528 -6.35 -29.00 8.63
C GLY A 528 -5.64 -27.87 9.37
N SER A 529 -5.77 -27.73 10.68
CA SER A 529 -5.15 -26.63 11.45
C SER A 529 -3.63 -26.72 11.59
N THR A 530 -3.03 -27.90 11.37
CA THR A 530 -1.57 -28.15 11.42
C THR A 530 -1.22 -29.30 10.47
N TRP A 531 0.07 -29.52 10.17
CA TRP A 531 0.51 -30.71 9.42
C TRP A 531 0.15 -32.05 10.08
N ARG A 532 0.08 -32.10 11.42
CA ARG A 532 -0.38 -33.30 12.16
C ARG A 532 -1.86 -33.57 11.89
N LEU A 533 -2.66 -32.51 11.95
CA LEU A 533 -4.11 -32.53 11.76
C LEU A 533 -4.53 -32.25 10.31
N ALA A 534 -3.58 -32.35 9.37
CA ALA A 534 -3.81 -32.05 7.97
C ALA A 534 -4.96 -32.90 7.39
N VAL A 535 -5.74 -32.27 6.52
CA VAL A 535 -6.78 -32.96 5.75
C VAL A 535 -6.14 -33.67 4.56
N GLN A 536 -6.88 -34.59 3.94
CA GLN A 536 -6.40 -35.36 2.78
C GLN A 536 -6.96 -34.87 1.44
N ASP A 537 -8.01 -34.03 1.49
CA ASP A 537 -8.69 -33.49 0.32
C ASP A 537 -8.39 -31.99 0.20
N VAL A 538 -7.73 -31.60 -0.89
CA VAL A 538 -7.38 -30.21 -1.21
C VAL A 538 -8.64 -29.37 -1.38
N GLN A 539 -9.66 -29.89 -2.08
CA GLN A 539 -10.90 -29.16 -2.31
C GLN A 539 -11.65 -28.88 -1.01
N MET A 540 -11.62 -29.83 -0.08
CA MET A 540 -12.21 -29.64 1.25
C MET A 540 -11.55 -28.49 2.00
N ALA A 541 -10.21 -28.39 1.97
CA ALA A 541 -9.51 -27.27 2.60
C ALA A 541 -9.88 -25.92 1.96
N ILE A 542 -9.95 -25.87 0.62
CA ILE A 542 -10.34 -24.66 -0.12
C ILE A 542 -11.76 -24.24 0.28
N ASP A 543 -12.73 -25.15 0.21
CA ASP A 543 -14.13 -24.85 0.50
C ASP A 543 -14.36 -24.51 1.99
N GLN A 544 -13.57 -25.11 2.91
CA GLN A 544 -13.64 -24.76 4.33
C GLN A 544 -13.19 -23.33 4.62
N LEU A 545 -12.13 -22.85 3.98
CA LEU A 545 -11.69 -21.46 4.14
C LEU A 545 -12.68 -20.51 3.47
N TYR A 546 -13.12 -20.84 2.25
CA TYR A 546 -14.10 -20.02 1.54
C TYR A 546 -15.41 -19.87 2.32
N ALA A 547 -15.90 -20.94 2.96
CA ALA A 547 -17.10 -20.89 3.81
C ALA A 547 -16.95 -20.01 5.07
N ARG A 548 -15.71 -19.70 5.49
CA ARG A 548 -15.44 -18.75 6.60
C ARG A 548 -15.49 -17.29 6.15
N ASN A 549 -15.62 -17.02 4.85
CA ASN A 549 -15.58 -15.67 4.27
C ASN A 549 -14.29 -14.90 4.64
N VAL A 550 -13.14 -15.57 4.48
CA VAL A 550 -11.80 -15.02 4.77
C VAL A 550 -10.89 -15.13 3.57
N VAL A 551 -9.86 -14.30 3.51
CA VAL A 551 -8.66 -14.58 2.71
C VAL A 551 -7.84 -15.65 3.43
N GLY A 552 -7.45 -16.69 2.72
CA GLY A 552 -6.83 -17.87 3.31
C GLY A 552 -5.83 -18.57 2.38
N GLU A 553 -5.06 -19.49 2.96
CA GLU A 553 -4.06 -20.27 2.23
C GLU A 553 -4.25 -21.77 2.49
N VAL A 554 -4.04 -22.59 1.46
CA VAL A 554 -4.02 -24.04 1.56
C VAL A 554 -2.62 -24.52 1.22
N TRP A 555 -1.92 -25.10 2.20
CA TRP A 555 -0.56 -25.59 2.04
C TRP A 555 -0.57 -27.10 1.82
N VAL A 556 -0.03 -27.53 0.69
CA VAL A 556 -0.13 -28.91 0.21
C VAL A 556 1.26 -29.55 0.21
N ALA A 557 1.38 -30.66 0.94
CA ALA A 557 2.62 -31.45 0.96
C ALA A 557 2.90 -32.11 -0.40
N GLY A 558 4.14 -32.51 -0.64
CA GLY A 558 4.52 -33.34 -1.78
C GLY A 558 3.68 -34.62 -1.86
N GLY A 559 3.32 -35.02 -3.07
CA GLY A 559 2.40 -36.14 -3.34
C GLY A 559 1.47 -35.88 -4.51
N THR A 560 0.70 -36.90 -4.93
CA THR A 560 -0.24 -36.80 -6.06
C THR A 560 -1.69 -36.74 -5.58
N TYR A 561 -2.38 -35.63 -5.88
CA TYR A 561 -3.74 -35.35 -5.47
C TYR A 561 -4.68 -35.36 -6.68
N TYR A 562 -5.93 -35.75 -6.45
CA TYR A 562 -6.96 -35.89 -7.49
C TYR A 562 -8.18 -35.03 -7.15
N PRO A 563 -8.81 -34.36 -8.12
CA PRO A 563 -9.92 -33.46 -7.86
C PRO A 563 -11.18 -34.23 -7.45
N THR A 564 -11.89 -33.71 -6.44
CA THR A 564 -13.13 -34.32 -5.91
C THR A 564 -14.38 -33.52 -6.26
N ALA A 565 -14.28 -32.21 -6.52
CA ALA A 565 -15.38 -31.35 -6.96
C ALA A 565 -15.56 -31.35 -8.47
N THR A 566 -16.74 -30.94 -8.92
CA THR A 566 -17.08 -30.75 -10.35
C THR A 566 -17.36 -29.28 -10.64
N PHE A 567 -16.84 -28.77 -11.78
CA PHE A 567 -17.07 -27.40 -12.20
C PHE A 567 -18.47 -27.19 -12.81
N THR A 568 -18.85 -25.92 -12.96
CA THR A 568 -20.08 -25.46 -13.60
C THR A 568 -19.72 -24.83 -14.94
N ASP A 569 -20.38 -25.24 -16.01
CA ASP A 569 -20.14 -24.74 -17.37
C ASP A 569 -20.76 -23.35 -17.63
N GLU A 570 -20.58 -22.83 -18.84
CA GLU A 570 -21.10 -21.52 -19.24
C GLU A 570 -22.62 -21.42 -19.34
N LEU A 571 -23.34 -22.54 -19.21
CA LEU A 571 -24.79 -22.58 -19.12
C LEU A 571 -25.27 -22.58 -17.66
N GLY A 572 -24.34 -22.47 -16.70
CA GLY A 572 -24.65 -22.55 -15.27
C GLY A 572 -24.97 -23.97 -14.81
N VAL A 573 -24.63 -25.00 -15.59
CA VAL A 573 -24.97 -26.39 -15.27
C VAL A 573 -23.76 -27.12 -14.69
N LYS A 574 -23.93 -27.71 -13.51
CA LYS A 574 -22.89 -28.53 -12.87
C LYS A 574 -22.57 -29.78 -13.70
N GLY A 575 -21.29 -30.12 -13.77
CA GLY A 575 -20.79 -31.32 -14.43
C GLY A 575 -21.40 -32.61 -13.87
N LYS A 576 -21.51 -33.65 -14.72
CA LYS A 576 -22.12 -34.95 -14.36
C LYS A 576 -21.19 -36.15 -14.47
N THR A 577 -19.98 -35.95 -14.98
CA THR A 577 -19.02 -37.03 -15.26
C THR A 577 -17.70 -36.76 -14.59
N GLU A 578 -16.85 -37.78 -14.49
CA GLU A 578 -15.51 -37.65 -13.90
C GLU A 578 -14.62 -36.66 -14.65
N ARG A 579 -14.86 -36.48 -15.94
CA ARG A 579 -14.22 -35.46 -16.76
C ARG A 579 -14.50 -34.04 -16.30
N HIS A 580 -15.60 -33.81 -15.59
CA HIS A 580 -15.90 -32.48 -15.05
C HIS A 580 -15.25 -32.24 -13.69
N ARG A 581 -14.48 -33.20 -13.16
CA ARG A 581 -13.82 -32.98 -11.87
C ARG A 581 -12.62 -32.06 -12.02
N SER A 582 -12.51 -31.08 -11.14
CA SER A 582 -11.42 -30.11 -11.12
C SER A 582 -11.17 -29.64 -9.68
N PHE A 583 -9.96 -29.15 -9.41
CA PHE A 583 -9.70 -28.34 -8.22
C PHE A 583 -10.29 -26.95 -8.48
N ILE A 584 -11.41 -26.65 -7.82
CA ILE A 584 -12.13 -25.39 -7.95
C ILE A 584 -11.46 -24.37 -7.06
N MET A 585 -10.77 -23.42 -7.68
CA MET A 585 -10.15 -22.30 -6.98
C MET A 585 -11.22 -21.29 -6.58
N ARG A 586 -11.21 -20.91 -5.30
CA ARG A 586 -12.19 -19.99 -4.70
C ARG A 586 -11.54 -18.63 -4.49
N SER A 587 -12.32 -17.57 -4.74
CA SER A 587 -11.90 -16.19 -4.54
C SER A 587 -11.25 -15.98 -3.17
N GLY A 588 -10.01 -15.50 -3.16
CA GLY A 588 -9.22 -15.19 -1.96
C GLY A 588 -8.58 -16.39 -1.25
N ILE A 589 -8.70 -17.61 -1.80
CA ILE A 589 -8.14 -18.84 -1.20
C ILE A 589 -6.99 -19.37 -2.05
N SER A 590 -5.77 -18.99 -1.71
CA SER A 590 -4.57 -19.39 -2.44
C SER A 590 -4.11 -20.80 -2.06
N VAL A 591 -3.51 -21.53 -3.00
CA VAL A 591 -3.03 -22.90 -2.83
C VAL A 591 -1.55 -22.98 -3.16
N TYR A 592 -0.77 -23.56 -2.25
CA TYR A 592 0.68 -23.62 -2.33
C TYR A 592 1.16 -25.07 -2.21
N GLY A 593 1.81 -25.60 -3.25
CA GLY A 593 2.48 -26.91 -3.25
C GLY A 593 3.97 -26.80 -2.91
N GLY A 594 4.69 -27.93 -2.90
CA GLY A 594 6.14 -27.92 -2.70
C GLY A 594 6.59 -28.18 -1.25
N PHE A 595 5.65 -28.37 -0.32
CA PHE A 595 5.96 -28.53 1.10
C PHE A 595 6.39 -29.96 1.43
N ARG A 596 7.26 -30.08 2.43
CA ARG A 596 7.65 -31.37 3.02
C ARG A 596 6.51 -32.02 3.80
N GLY A 597 5.72 -31.22 4.52
CA GLY A 597 4.47 -31.67 5.17
C GLY A 597 4.64 -32.36 6.53
N GLN A 598 5.67 -32.03 7.30
CA GLN A 598 5.94 -32.60 8.61
C GLN A 598 5.49 -31.69 9.76
N THR A 599 5.22 -32.27 10.94
CA THR A 599 4.92 -31.50 12.16
C THR A 599 6.03 -30.49 12.47
N GLY A 600 5.66 -29.22 12.66
CA GLY A 600 6.59 -28.11 12.89
C GLY A 600 7.07 -27.40 11.62
N ASP A 601 6.65 -27.85 10.43
CA ASP A 601 6.93 -27.12 9.20
C ASP A 601 6.07 -25.85 9.11
N GLU A 602 6.69 -24.68 9.20
CA GLU A 602 6.06 -23.36 9.09
C GLU A 602 6.77 -22.44 8.07
N GLY A 603 6.02 -21.50 7.51
CA GLY A 603 6.51 -20.47 6.58
C GLY A 603 6.63 -20.93 5.13
N ILE A 604 6.06 -20.14 4.20
CA ILE A 604 6.04 -20.47 2.77
C ILE A 604 7.41 -20.35 2.08
N ASN A 605 8.27 -19.44 2.54
CA ASN A 605 9.58 -19.15 1.94
C ASN A 605 10.72 -19.79 2.74
N ASN A 606 10.40 -20.67 3.68
CA ASN A 606 11.39 -21.31 4.51
C ASN A 606 12.01 -22.49 3.72
N SER A 607 13.30 -22.39 3.44
CA SER A 607 14.05 -23.38 2.68
C SER A 607 14.14 -24.76 3.36
N THR A 608 13.76 -24.87 4.63
CA THR A 608 13.66 -26.15 5.36
C THR A 608 12.31 -26.83 5.10
N THR A 609 11.22 -26.06 5.04
CA THR A 609 9.84 -26.57 5.01
C THR A 609 9.30 -26.69 3.59
N ARG A 610 9.76 -25.80 2.70
CA ARG A 610 9.45 -25.74 1.28
C ARG A 610 10.72 -25.62 0.42
N PRO A 611 11.66 -26.60 0.52
CA PRO A 611 12.94 -26.55 -0.16
C PRO A 611 12.81 -26.53 -1.70
N ARG A 612 13.66 -25.73 -2.34
CA ARG A 612 13.90 -25.80 -3.78
C ARG A 612 14.64 -27.08 -4.14
N ASP A 613 14.44 -27.53 -5.37
CA ASP A 613 15.19 -28.67 -5.91
C ASP A 613 16.70 -28.33 -5.94
N PRO A 614 17.55 -29.09 -5.23
CA PRO A 614 18.99 -28.81 -5.15
C PRO A 614 19.70 -28.94 -6.50
N ASP A 615 19.17 -29.74 -7.44
CA ASP A 615 19.76 -29.92 -8.77
C ASP A 615 19.34 -28.80 -9.74
N HIS A 616 18.33 -28.01 -9.36
CA HIS A 616 17.73 -26.97 -10.18
C HIS A 616 17.51 -25.65 -9.42
N LEU A 617 18.50 -25.22 -8.61
CA LEU A 617 18.41 -24.01 -7.77
C LEU A 617 18.12 -22.70 -8.54
N ALA A 618 18.51 -22.62 -9.82
CA ALA A 618 18.23 -21.46 -10.67
C ALA A 618 16.75 -21.41 -11.14
N VAL A 619 15.99 -22.47 -10.91
CA VAL A 619 14.66 -22.67 -11.47
C VAL A 619 13.60 -22.54 -10.36
N GLN A 620 12.87 -21.43 -10.37
CA GLN A 620 11.93 -21.09 -9.30
C GLN A 620 10.66 -21.95 -9.25
N TRP A 621 10.37 -22.77 -10.25
CA TRP A 621 9.27 -23.74 -10.19
C TRP A 621 9.69 -25.09 -9.61
N ALA A 622 10.99 -25.36 -9.45
CA ALA A 622 11.50 -26.66 -9.03
C ALA A 622 11.54 -26.76 -7.49
N PHE A 623 10.65 -27.58 -6.93
CA PHE A 623 10.60 -27.90 -5.50
C PHE A 623 11.03 -29.34 -5.25
N ALA A 624 11.79 -29.57 -4.18
CA ALA A 624 12.24 -30.93 -3.84
C ALA A 624 11.07 -31.85 -3.50
N ASN A 625 10.02 -31.33 -2.85
CA ASN A 625 8.82 -32.09 -2.50
C ASN A 625 7.70 -31.78 -3.50
N ARG A 626 7.70 -32.45 -4.65
CA ARG A 626 6.75 -32.17 -5.75
C ARG A 626 5.30 -32.45 -5.33
N THR A 627 4.46 -31.41 -5.34
CA THR A 627 3.00 -31.54 -5.27
C THR A 627 2.45 -31.66 -6.68
N ILE A 628 1.70 -32.74 -6.95
CA ILE A 628 1.16 -33.06 -8.27
C ILE A 628 -0.36 -33.03 -8.19
N PHE A 629 -1.00 -32.18 -8.98
CA PHE A 629 -2.44 -32.21 -9.24
C PHE A 629 -2.67 -32.98 -10.53
N SER A 630 -3.35 -34.12 -10.41
CA SER A 630 -3.59 -35.04 -11.52
C SER A 630 -5.07 -35.07 -11.89
N GLY A 631 -5.35 -34.89 -13.18
CA GLY A 631 -6.67 -35.10 -13.77
C GLY A 631 -7.00 -36.55 -14.14
N ASP A 632 -6.09 -37.50 -13.88
CA ASP A 632 -6.32 -38.96 -13.96
C ASP A 632 -7.16 -39.44 -12.76
N VAL A 633 -8.42 -39.00 -12.73
CA VAL A 633 -9.31 -39.19 -11.58
C VAL A 633 -9.53 -40.67 -11.26
N ASP A 634 -9.59 -41.53 -12.28
CA ASP A 634 -9.81 -42.97 -12.14
C ASP A 634 -8.50 -43.79 -12.05
N ARG A 635 -7.35 -43.11 -12.03
CA ARG A 635 -6.00 -43.67 -11.78
C ARG A 635 -5.63 -44.76 -12.77
N ASN A 636 -6.02 -44.57 -14.02
CA ASN A 636 -5.97 -45.61 -15.03
C ASN A 636 -4.93 -45.33 -16.13
N ASP A 637 -4.29 -44.14 -16.13
CA ASP A 637 -3.44 -43.71 -17.24
C ASP A 637 -2.26 -44.65 -17.47
N ASP A 638 -1.65 -45.18 -16.41
CA ASP A 638 -0.54 -46.13 -16.54
C ASP A 638 -0.97 -47.49 -17.13
N SER A 639 -2.27 -47.81 -17.11
CA SER A 639 -2.85 -49.01 -17.72
C SER A 639 -3.47 -48.77 -19.10
N GLN A 640 -3.74 -47.50 -19.47
CA GLN A 640 -4.47 -47.13 -20.69
C GLN A 640 -3.68 -46.28 -21.68
N LYS A 641 -2.47 -45.80 -21.33
CA LYS A 641 -1.54 -45.14 -22.26
C LYS A 641 -1.31 -46.00 -23.50
N GLY A 642 -1.93 -45.61 -24.61
CA GLY A 642 -1.79 -46.34 -25.86
C GLY A 642 -2.68 -45.83 -26.98
N TRP A 643 -2.56 -46.48 -28.13
CA TRP A 643 -3.46 -46.24 -29.26
C TRP A 643 -4.69 -47.12 -29.10
N ARG A 644 -5.89 -46.53 -29.05
CA ARG A 644 -7.15 -47.28 -29.18
C ARG A 644 -7.65 -47.20 -30.62
N TRP A 645 -8.25 -48.28 -31.10
CA TRP A 645 -8.89 -48.28 -32.41
C TRP A 645 -10.28 -47.66 -32.31
N ASN A 646 -10.52 -46.54 -33.01
CA ASN A 646 -11.84 -45.95 -33.18
C ASN A 646 -12.54 -46.62 -34.37
N ALA A 647 -13.50 -47.49 -34.09
CA ALA A 647 -14.22 -48.24 -35.13
C ALA A 647 -15.14 -47.35 -36.00
N GLY A 648 -15.64 -46.22 -35.46
CA GLY A 648 -16.49 -45.29 -36.19
C GLY A 648 -15.71 -44.45 -37.20
N GLU A 649 -14.50 -44.04 -36.83
CA GLU A 649 -13.63 -43.21 -37.67
C GLU A 649 -12.57 -44.03 -38.43
N LYS A 650 -12.49 -45.33 -38.18
CA LYS A 650 -11.52 -46.27 -38.76
C LYS A 650 -10.08 -45.79 -38.63
N LYS A 651 -9.72 -45.24 -37.47
CA LYS A 651 -8.37 -44.76 -37.19
C LYS A 651 -7.93 -45.19 -35.79
N TRP A 652 -6.62 -45.34 -35.62
CA TRP A 652 -6.03 -45.41 -34.29
C TRP A 652 -6.01 -44.00 -33.71
N GLU A 653 -6.55 -43.84 -32.51
CA GLU A 653 -6.51 -42.59 -31.76
C GLU A 653 -5.79 -42.82 -30.44
N GLN A 654 -4.97 -41.84 -30.06
CA GLN A 654 -4.23 -41.87 -28.82
C GLN A 654 -5.25 -41.73 -27.67
N TYR A 655 -5.21 -42.66 -26.72
CA TYR A 655 -6.17 -42.76 -25.64
C TYR A 655 -5.44 -42.55 -24.30
N TYR A 656 -5.89 -41.55 -23.56
CA TYR A 656 -5.28 -41.05 -22.33
C TYR A 656 -6.28 -41.14 -21.17
N GLY A 657 -7.02 -42.26 -21.08
CA GLY A 657 -8.07 -42.39 -20.07
C GLY A 657 -9.23 -41.39 -20.26
N ARG A 658 -10.15 -41.33 -19.28
CA ARG A 658 -11.21 -40.29 -19.21
C ARG A 658 -10.78 -39.20 -18.24
N ASN A 659 -9.72 -38.49 -18.61
CA ASN A 659 -9.13 -37.43 -17.82
C ASN A 659 -10.03 -36.20 -17.68
N SER A 660 -9.83 -35.43 -16.61
CA SER A 660 -10.53 -34.15 -16.38
C SER A 660 -10.35 -33.20 -17.56
N TYR A 661 -11.40 -32.47 -17.92
CA TYR A 661 -11.31 -31.39 -18.93
C TYR A 661 -10.31 -30.32 -18.49
N HIS A 662 -10.41 -29.92 -17.23
CA HIS A 662 -9.53 -28.96 -16.57
C HIS A 662 -9.10 -29.58 -15.26
N VAL A 663 -7.80 -29.66 -14.99
CA VAL A 663 -7.33 -30.14 -13.68
C VAL A 663 -7.61 -29.07 -12.62
N VAL A 664 -7.38 -27.80 -12.94
CA VAL A 664 -7.63 -26.65 -12.06
C VAL A 664 -8.58 -25.66 -12.73
N TRP A 665 -9.53 -25.12 -11.96
CA TRP A 665 -10.61 -24.28 -12.46
C TRP A 665 -10.73 -22.98 -11.66
N PHE A 666 -10.42 -21.84 -12.28
CA PHE A 666 -10.56 -20.51 -11.65
C PHE A 666 -11.91 -19.83 -11.90
N ALA A 667 -12.74 -20.33 -12.81
CA ALA A 667 -14.04 -19.72 -13.14
C ALA A 667 -15.16 -20.11 -12.15
N SER A 668 -14.92 -19.98 -10.84
CA SER A 668 -15.87 -20.39 -9.80
C SER A 668 -17.06 -19.43 -9.67
N GLU A 669 -16.95 -18.20 -10.18
CA GLU A 669 -18.03 -17.19 -10.25
C GLU A 669 -18.95 -17.34 -11.47
N GLY A 670 -18.68 -18.34 -12.32
CA GLY A 670 -19.43 -18.59 -13.54
C GLY A 670 -19.02 -17.68 -14.69
N PHE A 671 -19.98 -17.38 -15.58
CA PHE A 671 -19.71 -16.75 -16.88
C PHE A 671 -20.58 -15.52 -17.09
N ASN A 672 -20.08 -14.59 -17.90
CA ASN A 672 -20.84 -13.41 -18.30
C ASN A 672 -22.03 -13.82 -19.17
N GLU A 673 -23.15 -13.12 -19.00
CA GLU A 673 -24.33 -13.33 -19.84
C GLU A 673 -24.00 -12.96 -21.29
N ARG A 674 -24.51 -13.78 -22.22
CA ARG A 674 -24.36 -13.55 -23.65
C ARG A 674 -25.68 -13.10 -24.25
N THR A 675 -25.66 -12.02 -24.99
CA THR A 675 -26.83 -11.54 -25.76
C THR A 675 -26.94 -12.25 -27.11
N THR A 676 -25.83 -12.79 -27.62
CA THR A 676 -25.81 -13.57 -28.87
C THR A 676 -24.94 -14.81 -28.77
N LYS A 677 -25.21 -15.81 -29.61
CA LYS A 677 -24.41 -17.05 -29.70
C LYS A 677 -23.00 -16.84 -30.28
N TYR A 678 -22.70 -15.65 -30.81
CA TYR A 678 -21.42 -15.32 -31.44
C TYR A 678 -20.45 -14.64 -30.47
N GLU A 679 -20.94 -14.18 -29.32
CA GLU A 679 -20.09 -13.63 -28.27
C GLU A 679 -19.23 -14.72 -27.64
N ALA A 680 -17.97 -14.38 -27.41
CA ALA A 680 -17.02 -15.27 -26.76
C ALA A 680 -17.53 -15.64 -25.35
N VAL A 681 -17.34 -16.90 -24.98
CA VAL A 681 -17.57 -17.35 -23.60
C VAL A 681 -16.49 -16.73 -22.72
N THR A 682 -16.89 -15.81 -21.86
CA THR A 682 -15.99 -15.14 -20.91
C THR A 682 -16.40 -15.49 -19.49
N ALA A 683 -15.48 -16.06 -18.73
CA ALA A 683 -15.68 -16.30 -17.31
C ALA A 683 -15.68 -14.99 -16.55
N LYS A 684 -16.46 -14.91 -15.47
CA LYS A 684 -16.40 -13.78 -14.54
C LYS A 684 -15.05 -13.80 -13.81
N PRO A 685 -14.44 -12.62 -13.56
CA PRO A 685 -13.22 -12.54 -12.74
C PRO A 685 -13.50 -13.03 -11.32
N LEU A 686 -12.46 -13.53 -10.65
CA LEU A 686 -12.54 -13.74 -9.21
C LEU A 686 -12.60 -12.37 -8.50
N PRO A 687 -13.46 -12.18 -7.47
CA PRO A 687 -13.50 -10.94 -6.72
C PRO A 687 -12.17 -10.62 -6.03
N VAL A 688 -11.44 -11.64 -5.56
CA VAL A 688 -10.17 -11.48 -4.85
C VAL A 688 -9.12 -12.32 -5.53
N GLU A 689 -7.92 -11.75 -5.67
CA GLU A 689 -6.78 -12.45 -6.21
C GLU A 689 -6.57 -13.80 -5.51
N THR A 690 -6.39 -14.83 -6.32
CA THR A 690 -6.25 -16.21 -5.87
C THR A 690 -5.06 -16.84 -6.56
N THR A 691 -4.10 -17.35 -5.79
CA THR A 691 -2.85 -17.88 -6.33
C THR A 691 -2.83 -19.40 -6.29
N LEU A 692 -2.37 -20.04 -7.37
CA LEU A 692 -1.84 -21.41 -7.36
C LEU A 692 -0.34 -21.33 -7.54
N ASP A 693 0.44 -21.85 -6.58
CA ASP A 693 1.89 -21.78 -6.63
C ASP A 693 2.60 -23.07 -6.24
N GLY A 694 3.63 -23.43 -7.01
CA GLY A 694 4.49 -24.59 -6.70
C GLY A 694 3.84 -25.96 -6.89
N VAL A 695 2.91 -26.06 -7.84
CA VAL A 695 2.20 -27.29 -8.17
C VAL A 695 2.53 -27.75 -9.59
N VAL A 696 2.73 -29.05 -9.77
CA VAL A 696 2.78 -29.71 -11.08
C VAL A 696 1.37 -30.13 -11.47
N VAL A 697 0.87 -29.64 -12.58
CA VAL A 697 -0.46 -29.96 -13.12
C VAL A 697 -0.32 -30.92 -14.29
N THR A 698 -1.03 -32.06 -14.26
CA THR A 698 -0.96 -33.08 -15.30
C THR A 698 -2.28 -33.85 -15.45
N GLY A 699 -2.43 -34.60 -16.54
CA GLY A 699 -3.63 -35.39 -16.81
C GLY A 699 -4.84 -34.54 -17.15
N GLY A 700 -4.63 -33.35 -17.73
CA GLY A 700 -5.68 -32.46 -18.21
C GLY A 700 -5.96 -32.68 -19.69
N CYS A 701 -7.22 -32.83 -20.08
CA CYS A 701 -7.60 -33.09 -21.47
C CYS A 701 -8.84 -32.29 -21.87
N ALA A 702 -8.63 -31.05 -22.32
CA ALA A 702 -9.69 -30.23 -22.90
C ALA A 702 -9.98 -30.69 -24.33
N ASP A 703 -11.24 -31.00 -24.65
CA ASP A 703 -11.66 -31.43 -25.97
C ASP A 703 -13.11 -31.02 -26.28
N TYR A 704 -13.62 -31.46 -27.44
CA TYR A 704 -14.99 -31.15 -27.90
C TYR A 704 -16.10 -31.55 -26.92
N GLY A 705 -15.78 -32.38 -25.93
CA GLY A 705 -16.56 -32.62 -24.73
C GLY A 705 -18.00 -33.06 -24.95
N GLU A 706 -18.73 -33.21 -23.85
CA GLU A 706 -20.18 -33.40 -23.87
C GLU A 706 -20.94 -32.05 -23.78
N ARG A 707 -20.24 -30.95 -23.49
CA ARG A 707 -20.85 -29.66 -23.17
C ARG A 707 -19.99 -28.46 -23.59
N GLY A 708 -20.59 -27.58 -24.39
CA GLY A 708 -20.18 -26.17 -24.44
C GLY A 708 -18.81 -25.86 -25.06
N GLU A 709 -18.47 -24.58 -25.02
CA GLU A 709 -17.15 -24.07 -25.41
C GLU A 709 -16.15 -24.12 -24.24
N SER A 710 -16.62 -24.05 -22.99
CA SER A 710 -15.74 -24.02 -21.82
C SER A 710 -14.86 -25.27 -21.68
N THR A 711 -15.37 -26.47 -22.02
CA THR A 711 -14.61 -27.73 -21.96
C THR A 711 -13.45 -27.82 -22.95
N ARG A 712 -13.36 -26.87 -23.90
CA ARG A 712 -12.37 -26.85 -24.98
C ARG A 712 -11.14 -26.00 -24.68
N MET A 713 -11.11 -25.31 -23.53
CA MET A 713 -10.11 -24.30 -23.23
C MET A 713 -9.27 -24.69 -22.01
N GLY A 714 -7.95 -24.81 -22.15
CA GLY A 714 -7.03 -25.03 -21.02
C GLY A 714 -7.15 -26.40 -20.35
N GLY A 715 -6.46 -27.41 -20.90
CA GLY A 715 -6.49 -28.79 -20.40
C GLY A 715 -6.00 -28.94 -18.95
N GLY A 716 -4.87 -28.32 -18.60
CA GLY A 716 -4.39 -28.30 -17.21
C GLY A 716 -5.14 -27.27 -16.38
N ILE A 717 -5.07 -25.99 -16.76
CA ILE A 717 -5.62 -24.89 -15.97
C ILE A 717 -6.57 -24.05 -16.82
N TYR A 718 -7.80 -23.86 -16.35
CA TYR A 718 -8.70 -22.82 -16.84
C TYR A 718 -8.52 -21.57 -15.97
N LEU A 719 -7.84 -20.55 -16.50
CA LEU A 719 -7.49 -19.32 -15.76
C LEU A 719 -8.43 -18.16 -16.11
N THR A 720 -8.75 -17.33 -15.11
CA THR A 720 -9.54 -16.10 -15.26
C THR A 720 -8.75 -14.91 -14.73
N GLU A 721 -9.25 -13.69 -14.97
CA GLU A 721 -8.75 -12.50 -14.28
C GLU A 721 -8.84 -12.67 -12.74
N ASN A 722 -7.87 -12.09 -12.03
CA ASN A 722 -7.54 -12.31 -10.61
C ASN A 722 -7.11 -13.75 -10.24
N GLY A 723 -7.01 -14.67 -11.19
CA GLY A 723 -6.29 -15.93 -11.02
C GLY A 723 -4.79 -15.75 -11.29
N VAL A 724 -3.95 -16.17 -10.36
CA VAL A 724 -2.48 -16.14 -10.50
C VAL A 724 -1.95 -17.56 -10.48
N VAL A 725 -1.09 -17.90 -11.45
CA VAL A 725 -0.35 -19.16 -11.47
C VAL A 725 1.13 -18.82 -11.47
N SER A 726 1.86 -19.25 -10.44
CA SER A 726 3.29 -18.98 -10.29
C SER A 726 4.05 -20.23 -9.90
N ASN A 727 5.30 -20.36 -10.35
CA ASN A 727 6.15 -21.50 -10.00
C ASN A 727 5.52 -22.89 -10.26
N CYS A 728 4.58 -22.98 -11.21
CA CYS A 728 3.90 -24.22 -11.59
C CYS A 728 4.48 -24.82 -12.86
N ILE A 729 4.27 -26.13 -13.05
CA ILE A 729 4.60 -26.85 -14.29
C ILE A 729 3.32 -27.46 -14.83
N GLU A 730 3.02 -27.26 -16.11
CA GLU A 730 1.96 -28.00 -16.80
C GLU A 730 2.60 -29.07 -17.69
N ILE A 731 2.21 -30.34 -17.49
CA ILE A 731 2.65 -31.47 -18.30
C ILE A 731 1.42 -32.06 -18.99
N GLY A 732 1.31 -31.76 -20.29
CA GLY A 732 0.24 -32.25 -21.18
C GLY A 732 0.41 -33.69 -21.65
#